data_AF-A0AA97J6P2-F1
#
_entry.id   AF-A0AA97J6P2-F1
#
_cell.length_a   1.000
_cell.length_b   1.000
_cell.length_c   1.000
_cell.angle_alpha   90.00
_cell.angle_beta   90.00
_cell.angle_gamma   90.00
#
_symmetry.space_group_name_H-M   'P 1'
#
loop_
_entity.id
_entity.type
_entity.pdbx_description
1 polymer ?
#
loop_
_entity_poly.entity_id
_entity_poly.type
_entity_poly.pdbx_seq_one_letter_code
_entity_poly.pdbx_strand_id
1 'polypeptide(L)'
;MIPTEEASTRRREIEEKLKQEEETLSFIRESLEKSDQLTKNMVSILSSFESRLMKLENSIIPVHKQTENLQRLQENVEKTLFCLDHVISYYHVAKDTEKIIREGPTGRLEEYLGCMAKIQKAVEYFQDNNPDSPELNTVKLLFEKGKESLESEFRSLMTRHSKPVPPILILDLISIDEEMETQEDVTLEHLPESVLQDIIRISGWLVEYGRNQDFMNVYYQIRSSQLDRSVKGLKEHFRKNSSSSGVPYSPAVQNKRKDTPTKKPIKRPGHEHDLRVKHLSDTLTDKHGLAAGRDDMLDVEIDAYIHCVSAFIKLAQSEYQLLTEIIPEHHQKKTFDSLIQESLDNLMIEGDNIVSAARKAIMRHDYSAVLTIFPILKHLKQTKPEFDQVLQGTAASTKNKLPSLITSMETTGAKALEDFADNIKNNPDKEYNMPKDGTVHELTSNAILFLQQLLDFQETAGAMLASQETSSSASSYSSEFSRRLLSTYICKVLGNLQLNLLSKSKVYEDPALSAIFLHNNYNYILKSLEKSELIQLVAVTQKTAERSYREHIEQQILTYQRSWLKVTDYISERNLPVFQPGVKLKDRERQVIKERFKGFNDGLEELCKIQKAWAIPDMEQRDKIRQAQRNIVQEIYAAFLNRYGNVPFTKNPEKYIKYRVEQVGEMIEKLFDTSA
;
A
#
# COMPACT_ATOMS: atom_id res chain seq x y z
N MET A 1 -37.98 165.34 42.00
CA MET A 1 -39.19 165.66 41.20
C MET A 1 -39.32 164.64 40.06
N ILE A 2 -40.54 164.50 39.55
CA ILE A 2 -41.06 163.74 38.37
C ILE A 2 -40.44 164.33 37.06
N PRO A 3 -40.49 163.74 35.81
CA PRO A 3 -41.25 162.61 35.22
C PRO A 3 -40.39 161.42 34.72
N THR A 4 -40.88 160.31 34.14
CA THR A 4 -42.22 159.75 33.79
C THR A 4 -42.95 160.13 32.47
N GLU A 5 -42.54 159.58 31.31
CA GLU A 5 -43.43 159.33 30.15
C GLU A 5 -43.06 158.02 29.38
N GLU A 6 -41.77 157.65 29.35
CA GLU A 6 -41.26 156.38 28.77
C GLU A 6 -41.81 155.08 29.43
N ALA A 7 -42.50 155.18 30.56
CA ALA A 7 -42.97 154.04 31.33
C ALA A 7 -44.24 153.36 30.77
N SER A 8 -44.91 153.99 29.80
CA SER A 8 -46.19 153.50 29.22
C SER A 8 -45.99 152.44 28.15
N THR A 9 -45.16 152.72 27.13
CA THR A 9 -44.97 151.85 25.96
C THR A 9 -44.28 150.53 26.31
N ARG A 10 -43.20 150.57 27.11
CA ARG A 10 -42.52 149.36 27.60
C ARG A 10 -43.44 148.42 28.38
N ARG A 11 -44.45 148.95 29.10
CA ARG A 11 -45.36 148.12 29.89
C ARG A 11 -46.23 147.21 28.99
N ARG A 12 -46.61 147.72 27.81
CA ARG A 12 -47.51 147.03 26.88
C ARG A 12 -46.83 145.91 26.10
N GLU A 13 -45.59 146.10 25.64
CA GLU A 13 -44.79 145.02 25.01
C GLU A 13 -44.47 143.90 26.00
N ILE A 14 -44.26 144.24 27.28
CA ILE A 14 -44.02 143.25 28.34
C ILE A 14 -45.30 142.45 28.61
N GLU A 15 -46.47 143.08 28.69
CA GLU A 15 -47.76 142.38 28.86
C GLU A 15 -48.08 141.42 27.70
N GLU A 16 -47.79 141.82 26.45
CA GLU A 16 -48.08 141.00 25.27
C GLU A 16 -47.13 139.78 25.17
N LYS A 17 -45.83 139.96 25.47
CA LYS A 17 -44.89 138.83 25.59
C LYS A 17 -45.20 137.92 26.76
N LEU A 18 -45.56 138.48 27.92
CA LEU A 18 -45.94 137.70 29.10
C LEU A 18 -47.12 136.77 28.79
N LYS A 19 -48.13 137.29 28.07
CA LYS A 19 -49.27 136.48 27.64
C LYS A 19 -48.88 135.37 26.65
N GLN A 20 -47.95 135.65 25.72
CA GLN A 20 -47.47 134.66 24.75
C GLN A 20 -46.60 133.57 25.41
N GLU A 21 -45.83 133.93 26.45
CA GLU A 21 -45.13 132.97 27.32
C GLU A 21 -46.09 132.17 28.21
N GLU A 22 -47.16 132.77 28.73
CA GLU A 22 -48.21 132.05 29.47
C GLU A 22 -48.95 131.02 28.58
N GLU A 23 -49.33 131.39 27.36
CA GLU A 23 -49.99 130.49 26.41
C GLU A 23 -49.06 129.32 26.02
N THR A 24 -47.78 129.57 25.74
CA THR A 24 -46.82 128.50 25.43
C THR A 24 -46.44 127.64 26.64
N LEU A 25 -46.34 128.20 27.85
CA LEU A 25 -46.22 127.44 29.09
C LEU A 25 -47.42 126.54 29.34
N SER A 26 -48.64 127.02 29.03
CA SER A 26 -49.87 126.23 29.16
C SER A 26 -49.88 125.02 28.22
N PHE A 27 -49.49 125.22 26.96
CA PHE A 27 -49.41 124.14 25.97
C PHE A 27 -48.32 123.12 26.31
N ILE A 28 -47.13 123.59 26.74
CA ILE A 28 -46.05 122.71 27.18
C ILE A 28 -46.45 121.92 28.43
N ARG A 29 -47.16 122.54 29.40
CA ARG A 29 -47.73 121.82 30.55
C ARG A 29 -48.72 120.74 30.11
N GLU A 30 -49.68 121.07 29.25
CA GLU A 30 -50.69 120.10 28.82
C GLU A 30 -50.07 118.94 28.01
N SER A 31 -49.06 119.23 27.18
CA SER A 31 -48.33 118.19 26.44
C SER A 31 -47.42 117.35 27.35
N LEU A 32 -46.84 117.94 28.39
CA LEU A 32 -46.07 117.22 29.42
C LEU A 32 -46.99 116.33 30.25
N GLU A 33 -48.18 116.80 30.60
CA GLU A 33 -49.19 116.05 31.36
C GLU A 33 -49.77 114.88 30.53
N LYS A 34 -50.00 115.08 29.22
CA LYS A 34 -50.33 113.98 28.29
C LYS A 34 -49.19 112.96 28.16
N SER A 35 -47.94 113.40 28.12
CA SER A 35 -46.76 112.52 28.07
C SER A 35 -46.55 111.74 29.37
N ASP A 36 -46.75 112.39 30.51
CA ASP A 36 -46.72 111.76 31.84
C ASP A 36 -47.86 110.74 31.99
N GLN A 37 -49.07 111.05 31.51
CA GLN A 37 -50.18 110.09 31.50
C GLN A 37 -49.92 108.89 30.57
N LEU A 38 -49.34 109.10 29.39
CA LEU A 38 -48.90 108.02 28.51
C LEU A 38 -47.79 107.16 29.15
N THR A 39 -46.84 107.80 29.83
CA THR A 39 -45.76 107.12 30.55
C THR A 39 -46.31 106.28 31.70
N LYS A 40 -47.24 106.83 32.51
CA LYS A 40 -47.99 106.10 33.56
C LYS A 40 -48.76 104.92 33.00
N ASN A 41 -49.41 105.08 31.84
CA ASN A 41 -50.12 103.98 31.17
C ASN A 41 -49.14 102.88 30.70
N MET A 42 -48.00 103.25 30.12
CA MET A 42 -46.94 102.30 29.73
C MET A 42 -46.37 101.55 30.94
N VAL A 43 -46.04 102.27 32.02
CA VAL A 43 -45.56 101.67 33.28
C VAL A 43 -46.62 100.74 33.86
N SER A 44 -47.90 101.12 33.85
CA SER A 44 -49.00 100.26 34.31
C SER A 44 -49.13 98.97 33.49
N ILE A 45 -49.01 99.04 32.17
CA ILE A 45 -49.02 97.87 31.29
C ILE A 45 -47.78 96.99 31.56
N LEU A 46 -46.60 97.58 31.69
CA LEU A 46 -45.36 96.84 31.97
C LEU A 46 -45.41 96.15 33.34
N SER A 47 -45.82 96.84 34.41
CA SER A 47 -46.03 96.23 35.73
C SER A 47 -47.13 95.17 35.73
N SER A 48 -48.16 95.30 34.87
CA SER A 48 -49.16 94.25 34.67
C SER A 48 -48.57 93.02 33.98
N PHE A 49 -47.76 93.22 32.94
CA PHE A 49 -47.03 92.13 32.27
C PHE A 49 -46.02 91.46 33.20
N GLU A 50 -45.22 92.23 33.95
CA GLU A 50 -44.27 91.74 34.94
C GLU A 50 -44.98 90.96 36.06
N SER A 51 -46.09 91.46 36.59
CA SER A 51 -46.91 90.72 37.57
C SER A 51 -47.48 89.42 36.99
N ARG A 52 -47.87 89.41 35.71
CA ARG A 52 -48.35 88.20 35.02
C ARG A 52 -47.23 87.22 34.72
N LEU A 53 -46.04 87.70 34.34
CA LEU A 53 -44.83 86.89 34.13
C LEU A 53 -44.38 86.27 35.45
N MET A 54 -44.24 87.05 36.52
CA MET A 54 -43.99 86.57 37.87
C MET A 54 -45.01 85.50 38.31
N LYS A 55 -46.32 85.72 38.08
CA LYS A 55 -47.34 84.71 38.42
C LYS A 55 -47.21 83.45 37.56
N LEU A 56 -46.91 83.58 36.28
CA LEU A 56 -46.73 82.47 35.36
C LEU A 56 -45.46 81.66 35.69
N GLU A 57 -44.35 82.34 35.95
CA GLU A 57 -43.06 81.77 36.33
C GLU A 57 -43.16 81.02 37.67
N ASN A 58 -43.74 81.65 38.69
CA ASN A 58 -44.03 81.01 39.98
C ASN A 58 -45.03 79.85 39.88
N SER A 59 -45.82 79.74 38.79
CA SER A 59 -46.73 78.61 38.55
C SER A 59 -46.07 77.50 37.71
N ILE A 60 -45.31 77.86 36.67
CA ILE A 60 -44.72 76.91 35.72
C ILE A 60 -43.42 76.30 36.25
N ILE A 61 -42.53 77.05 36.90
CA ILE A 61 -41.26 76.50 37.41
C ILE A 61 -41.50 75.33 38.38
N PRO A 62 -42.43 75.41 39.37
CA PRO A 62 -42.74 74.26 40.23
C PRO A 62 -43.31 73.07 39.46
N VAL A 63 -44.19 73.31 38.49
CA VAL A 63 -44.77 72.24 37.65
C VAL A 63 -43.68 71.58 36.81
N HIS A 64 -42.82 72.34 36.13
CA HIS A 64 -41.75 71.81 35.29
C HIS A 64 -40.72 71.03 36.12
N LYS A 65 -40.39 71.51 37.33
CA LYS A 65 -39.51 70.81 38.28
C LYS A 65 -40.16 69.56 38.88
N GLN A 66 -41.48 69.56 39.10
CA GLN A 66 -42.23 68.36 39.47
C GLN A 66 -42.29 67.36 38.32
N THR A 67 -42.52 67.80 37.08
CA THR A 67 -42.51 66.94 35.88
C THR A 67 -41.14 66.31 35.64
N GLU A 68 -40.05 67.06 35.78
CA GLU A 68 -38.69 66.52 35.67
C GLU A 68 -38.40 65.48 36.78
N ASN A 69 -38.78 65.77 38.03
CA ASN A 69 -38.68 64.79 39.12
C ASN A 69 -39.55 63.54 38.86
N LEU A 70 -40.73 63.71 38.27
CA LEU A 70 -41.62 62.59 37.91
C LEU A 70 -41.03 61.73 36.78
N GLN A 71 -40.41 62.35 35.77
CA GLN A 71 -39.71 61.65 34.69
C GLN A 71 -38.51 60.86 35.24
N ARG A 72 -37.69 61.47 36.09
CA ARG A 72 -36.58 60.75 36.76
C ARG A 72 -37.09 59.60 37.65
N LEU A 73 -38.21 59.79 38.34
CA LEU A 73 -38.83 58.73 39.13
C LEU A 73 -39.33 57.59 38.24
N GLN A 74 -40.00 57.90 37.13
CA GLN A 74 -40.45 56.92 36.14
C GLN A 74 -39.26 56.15 35.55
N GLU A 75 -38.22 56.85 35.10
CA GLU A 75 -37.02 56.22 34.52
C GLU A 75 -36.30 55.32 35.53
N ASN A 76 -36.25 55.73 36.81
CA ASN A 76 -35.72 54.89 37.88
C ASN A 76 -36.61 53.66 38.14
N VAL A 77 -37.94 53.80 38.09
CA VAL A 77 -38.88 52.68 38.24
C VAL A 77 -38.76 51.70 37.07
N GLU A 78 -38.67 52.19 35.83
CA GLU A 78 -38.48 51.37 34.62
C GLU A 78 -37.15 50.62 34.65
N LYS A 79 -36.05 51.27 35.02
CA LYS A 79 -34.75 50.60 35.25
C LYS A 79 -34.82 49.57 36.38
N THR A 80 -35.54 49.87 37.47
CA THR A 80 -35.69 48.93 38.59
C THR A 80 -36.50 47.70 38.17
N LEU A 81 -37.60 47.90 37.42
CA LEU A 81 -38.41 46.82 36.86
C LEU A 81 -37.60 45.96 35.89
N PHE A 82 -36.84 46.57 34.98
CA PHE A 82 -35.96 45.84 34.06
C PHE A 82 -34.92 44.99 34.80
N CYS A 83 -34.28 45.52 35.85
CA CYS A 83 -33.37 44.75 36.69
C CYS A 83 -34.09 43.61 37.42
N LEU A 84 -35.31 43.84 37.92
CA LEU A 84 -36.11 42.83 38.61
C LEU A 84 -36.51 41.70 37.65
N ASP A 85 -37.03 42.02 36.47
CA ASP A 85 -37.40 41.05 35.42
C ASP A 85 -36.18 40.25 34.95
N HIS A 86 -35.02 40.91 34.81
CA HIS A 86 -33.76 40.24 34.48
C HIS A 86 -33.37 39.21 35.55
N VAL A 87 -33.45 39.56 36.84
CA VAL A 87 -33.17 38.62 37.94
C VAL A 87 -34.20 37.48 37.98
N ILE A 88 -35.50 37.80 37.90
CA ILE A 88 -36.59 36.81 37.90
C ILE A 88 -36.43 35.81 36.75
N SER A 89 -35.93 36.25 35.58
CA SER A 89 -35.72 35.35 34.44
C SER A 89 -34.83 34.15 34.78
N TYR A 90 -33.75 34.33 35.57
CA TYR A 90 -32.87 33.25 35.98
C TYR A 90 -33.55 32.21 36.88
N TYR A 91 -34.51 32.63 37.72
CA TYR A 91 -35.32 31.72 38.54
C TYR A 91 -36.30 30.87 37.72
N HIS A 92 -36.66 31.32 36.51
CA HIS A 92 -37.52 30.56 35.59
C HIS A 92 -36.76 29.65 34.63
N VAL A 93 -35.47 29.92 34.34
CA VAL A 93 -34.64 29.13 33.41
C VAL A 93 -34.73 27.63 33.64
N ALA A 94 -34.64 27.15 34.89
CA ALA A 94 -34.72 25.73 35.20
C ALA A 94 -36.03 25.10 34.70
N LYS A 95 -37.17 25.73 35.01
CA LYS A 95 -38.51 25.25 34.65
C LYS A 95 -38.78 25.32 33.15
N ASP A 96 -38.33 26.39 32.51
CA ASP A 96 -38.57 26.62 31.08
C ASP A 96 -37.72 25.69 30.19
N THR A 97 -36.53 25.31 30.66
CA THR A 97 -35.60 24.44 29.91
C THR A 97 -35.73 22.95 30.26
N GLU A 98 -36.23 22.58 31.45
CA GLU A 98 -36.31 21.19 31.91
C GLU A 98 -36.94 20.23 30.89
N LYS A 99 -38.02 20.66 30.23
CA LYS A 99 -38.72 19.85 29.22
C LYS A 99 -37.78 19.49 28.05
N ILE A 100 -37.09 20.47 27.48
CA ILE A 100 -36.21 20.28 26.32
C ILE A 100 -35.00 19.41 26.72
N ILE A 101 -34.39 19.69 27.88
CA ILE A 101 -33.29 18.89 28.43
C ILE A 101 -33.72 17.43 28.68
N ARG A 102 -34.94 17.19 29.15
CA ARG A 102 -35.45 15.84 29.42
C ARG A 102 -35.78 15.05 28.16
N GLU A 103 -36.22 15.72 27.09
CA GLU A 103 -36.57 15.08 25.82
C GLU A 103 -35.35 14.86 24.89
N GLY A 104 -34.24 15.57 25.12
CA GLY A 104 -32.95 15.35 24.43
C GLY A 104 -32.74 16.16 23.13
N PRO A 105 -31.47 16.20 22.65
CA PRO A 105 -31.03 17.03 21.52
C PRO A 105 -31.36 16.46 20.12
N THR A 106 -31.73 15.18 20.02
CA THR A 106 -31.88 14.45 18.76
C THR A 106 -32.76 15.20 17.74
N GLY A 107 -32.17 15.63 16.62
CA GLY A 107 -32.87 16.34 15.53
C GLY A 107 -33.22 17.82 15.80
N ARG A 108 -32.75 18.41 16.90
CA ARG A 108 -32.96 19.83 17.26
C ARG A 108 -31.78 20.41 18.05
N LEU A 109 -30.56 20.12 17.60
CA LEU A 109 -29.33 20.46 18.32
C LEU A 109 -29.21 21.96 18.63
N GLU A 110 -29.45 22.85 17.65
CA GLU A 110 -29.42 24.31 17.85
C GLU A 110 -30.35 24.79 18.98
N GLU A 111 -31.58 24.29 19.04
CA GLU A 111 -32.55 24.65 20.11
C GLU A 111 -32.06 24.17 21.47
N TYR A 112 -31.52 22.96 21.51
CA TYR A 112 -31.00 22.33 22.71
C TYR A 112 -29.76 23.07 23.25
N LEU A 113 -28.79 23.39 22.39
CA LEU A 113 -27.61 24.18 22.75
C LEU A 113 -28.00 25.60 23.19
N GLY A 114 -29.01 26.20 22.57
CA GLY A 114 -29.61 27.46 23.02
C GLY A 114 -30.19 27.38 24.44
N CYS A 115 -30.79 26.25 24.81
CA CYS A 115 -31.23 26.00 26.19
C CYS A 115 -30.05 25.79 27.14
N MET A 116 -29.03 25.03 26.74
CA MET A 116 -27.81 24.84 27.54
C MET A 116 -27.10 26.15 27.83
N ALA A 117 -27.01 27.07 26.85
CA ALA A 117 -26.43 28.40 27.04
C ALA A 117 -27.25 29.29 28.01
N LYS A 118 -28.58 29.15 28.05
CA LYS A 118 -29.43 29.82 29.06
C LYS A 118 -29.20 29.26 30.46
N ILE A 119 -29.09 27.93 30.59
CA ILE A 119 -28.78 27.27 31.87
C ILE A 119 -27.40 27.68 32.36
N GLN A 120 -26.37 27.70 31.49
CA GLN A 120 -25.02 28.14 31.84
C GLN A 120 -25.00 29.57 32.38
N LYS A 121 -25.67 30.52 31.72
CA LYS A 121 -25.79 31.91 32.22
C LYS A 121 -26.49 32.00 33.58
N ALA A 122 -27.49 31.14 33.85
CA ALA A 122 -28.12 31.07 35.16
C ALA A 122 -27.17 30.48 36.22
N VAL A 123 -26.36 29.47 35.86
CA VAL A 123 -25.32 28.91 36.74
C VAL A 123 -24.29 29.98 37.11
N GLU A 124 -23.77 30.73 36.13
CA GLU A 124 -22.84 31.85 36.33
C GLU A 124 -23.46 32.93 37.24
N TYR A 125 -24.66 33.41 36.89
CA TYR A 125 -25.39 34.41 37.69
C TYR A 125 -25.56 33.98 39.17
N PHE A 126 -26.00 32.74 39.41
CA PHE A 126 -26.20 32.26 40.77
C PHE A 126 -24.88 31.97 41.50
N GLN A 127 -23.79 31.60 40.80
CA GLN A 127 -22.47 31.47 41.43
C GLN A 127 -21.93 32.81 41.93
N ASP A 128 -22.06 33.87 41.12
CA ASP A 128 -21.52 35.19 41.45
C ASP A 128 -22.36 35.92 42.51
N ASN A 129 -23.68 35.70 42.54
CA ASN A 129 -24.60 36.45 43.40
C ASN A 129 -25.11 35.66 44.63
N ASN A 130 -25.34 34.35 44.52
CA ASN A 130 -26.00 33.54 45.56
C ASN A 130 -25.46 32.09 45.61
N PRO A 131 -24.18 31.88 46.00
CA PRO A 131 -23.48 30.60 45.82
C PRO A 131 -24.05 29.41 46.62
N ASP A 132 -24.74 29.65 47.74
CA ASP A 132 -25.34 28.60 48.58
C ASP A 132 -26.83 28.33 48.28
N SER A 133 -27.36 28.86 47.17
CA SER A 133 -28.78 28.76 46.83
C SER A 133 -29.22 27.36 46.35
N PRO A 134 -30.43 26.88 46.71
CA PRO A 134 -30.99 25.64 46.16
C PRO A 134 -31.27 25.72 44.65
N GLU A 135 -31.53 26.92 44.13
CA GLU A 135 -31.69 27.20 42.71
C GLU A 135 -30.40 26.87 41.94
N LEU A 136 -29.23 27.29 42.45
CA LEU A 136 -27.93 26.97 41.84
C LEU A 136 -27.71 25.46 41.70
N ASN A 137 -28.02 24.70 42.75
CA ASN A 137 -27.91 23.25 42.72
C ASN A 137 -28.84 22.62 41.69
N THR A 138 -30.04 23.19 41.52
CA THR A 138 -31.03 22.74 40.53
C THR A 138 -30.57 23.00 39.09
N VAL A 139 -30.08 24.21 38.78
CA VAL A 139 -29.57 24.51 37.43
C VAL A 139 -28.27 23.76 37.11
N LYS A 140 -27.38 23.55 38.09
CA LYS A 140 -26.18 22.70 37.92
C LYS A 140 -26.53 21.24 37.62
N LEU A 141 -27.48 20.66 38.34
CA LEU A 141 -27.93 19.28 38.08
C LEU A 141 -28.59 19.16 36.69
N LEU A 142 -29.37 20.15 36.29
CA LEU A 142 -29.99 20.19 34.97
C LEU A 142 -28.93 20.34 33.85
N PHE A 143 -27.89 21.13 34.09
CA PHE A 143 -26.76 21.30 33.17
C PHE A 143 -25.97 19.99 32.98
N GLU A 144 -25.60 19.28 34.05
CA GLU A 144 -24.89 18.00 33.92
C GLU A 144 -25.73 16.95 33.20
N LYS A 145 -27.02 16.82 33.53
CA LYS A 145 -27.95 15.95 32.78
C LYS A 145 -28.07 16.36 31.30
N GLY A 146 -28.05 17.67 31.05
CA GLY A 146 -28.07 18.23 29.70
C GLY A 146 -26.86 17.84 28.88
N LYS A 147 -25.67 17.85 29.51
CA LYS A 147 -24.39 17.40 28.96
C LYS A 147 -24.33 15.88 28.76
N GLU A 148 -24.73 15.07 29.74
CA GLU A 148 -24.81 13.61 29.61
C GLU A 148 -25.65 13.19 28.38
N SER A 149 -26.70 13.95 28.09
CA SER A 149 -27.55 13.74 26.91
C SER A 149 -26.86 14.13 25.60
N LEU A 150 -25.97 15.13 25.59
CA LEU A 150 -25.12 15.47 24.44
C LEU A 150 -24.01 14.44 24.20
N GLU A 151 -23.38 13.92 25.26
CA GLU A 151 -22.42 12.79 25.16
C GLU A 151 -23.10 11.52 24.62
N SER A 152 -24.34 11.27 25.05
CA SER A 152 -25.17 10.17 24.54
C SER A 152 -25.57 10.36 23.07
N GLU A 153 -25.97 11.58 22.66
CA GLU A 153 -26.28 11.87 21.26
C GLU A 153 -25.04 11.77 20.36
N PHE A 154 -23.88 12.27 20.79
CA PHE A 154 -22.61 12.08 20.08
C PHE A 154 -22.35 10.59 19.80
N ARG A 155 -22.46 9.74 20.84
CA ARG A 155 -22.33 8.28 20.70
C ARG A 155 -23.37 7.72 19.74
N SER A 156 -24.63 8.17 19.84
CA SER A 156 -25.76 7.73 19.00
C SER A 156 -25.53 8.04 17.52
N LEU A 157 -25.17 9.28 17.19
CA LEU A 157 -24.86 9.74 15.84
C LEU A 157 -23.68 8.95 15.25
N MET A 158 -22.56 8.87 15.99
CA MET A 158 -21.37 8.11 15.57
C MET A 158 -21.70 6.64 15.31
N THR A 159 -22.43 5.97 16.22
CA THR A 159 -22.76 4.54 16.11
C THR A 159 -23.75 4.26 14.97
N ARG A 160 -24.73 5.14 14.73
CA ARG A 160 -25.77 4.95 13.73
C ARG A 160 -25.28 5.16 12.30
N HIS A 161 -24.34 6.09 12.11
CA HIS A 161 -23.90 6.54 10.78
C HIS A 161 -22.53 6.00 10.37
N SER A 162 -21.62 5.67 11.29
CA SER A 162 -20.34 5.03 10.94
C SER A 162 -20.56 3.59 10.46
N LYS A 163 -20.29 3.33 9.17
CA LYS A 163 -20.43 2.00 8.53
C LYS A 163 -19.09 1.55 7.95
N PRO A 164 -18.85 0.23 7.75
CA PRO A 164 -17.64 -0.22 7.08
C PRO A 164 -17.71 0.16 5.61
N VAL A 165 -16.57 0.49 5.02
CA VAL A 165 -16.44 0.84 3.61
C VAL A 165 -16.61 -0.44 2.77
N PRO A 166 -17.49 -0.46 1.76
CA PRO A 166 -17.65 -1.60 0.86
C PRO A 166 -16.34 -1.93 0.10
N PRO A 167 -15.98 -3.22 -0.06
CA PRO A 167 -14.74 -3.63 -0.75
C PRO A 167 -14.53 -3.03 -2.13
N ILE A 168 -15.59 -2.84 -2.91
CA ILE A 168 -15.52 -2.28 -4.27
C ILE A 168 -15.02 -0.83 -4.23
N LEU A 169 -15.57 0.01 -3.34
CA LEU A 169 -15.12 1.40 -3.19
C LEU A 169 -13.68 1.49 -2.68
N ILE A 170 -13.22 0.52 -1.88
CA ILE A 170 -11.82 0.45 -1.47
C ILE A 170 -10.90 0.13 -2.66
N LEU A 171 -11.32 -0.78 -3.54
CA LEU A 171 -10.57 -1.09 -4.76
C LEU A 171 -10.55 0.12 -5.72
N ASP A 172 -11.67 0.81 -5.91
CA ASP A 172 -11.73 2.04 -6.70
C ASP A 172 -10.75 3.10 -6.16
N LEU A 173 -10.71 3.31 -4.84
CA LEU A 173 -9.77 4.23 -4.16
C LEU A 173 -8.29 3.81 -4.27
N ILE A 174 -7.99 2.52 -4.50
CA ILE A 174 -6.62 2.05 -4.74
C ILE A 174 -6.25 2.25 -6.22
N SER A 175 -7.18 1.97 -7.15
CA SER A 175 -6.94 2.05 -8.59
C SER A 175 -6.75 3.48 -9.11
N ILE A 176 -7.39 4.49 -8.49
CA ILE A 176 -7.27 5.90 -8.91
C ILE A 176 -5.83 6.41 -8.80
N ASP A 177 -5.01 5.91 -7.87
CA ASP A 177 -3.59 6.28 -7.73
C ASP A 177 -2.70 5.77 -8.87
N GLU A 178 -3.11 4.72 -9.59
CA GLU A 178 -2.35 4.17 -10.72
C GLU A 178 -2.61 4.93 -12.03
N GLU A 179 -3.72 5.68 -12.13
CA GLU A 179 -4.15 6.41 -13.35
C GLU A 179 -4.25 7.95 -13.15
N MET A 180 -3.09 8.60 -13.18
CA MET A 180 -2.86 10.04 -13.47
C MET A 180 -2.94 11.10 -12.35
N GLU A 181 -1.93 11.98 -12.35
CA GLU A 181 -1.67 13.13 -11.46
C GLU A 181 -2.70 14.29 -11.52
N THR A 182 -3.95 14.10 -12.00
CA THR A 182 -4.84 15.24 -12.35
C THR A 182 -6.34 15.09 -12.10
N GLN A 183 -6.83 14.07 -11.39
CA GLN A 183 -8.26 13.98 -11.02
C GLN A 183 -8.57 14.50 -9.62
N GLU A 184 -9.80 14.97 -9.43
CA GLU A 184 -10.31 15.55 -8.18
C GLU A 184 -10.19 14.52 -7.05
N ASP A 185 -9.75 14.99 -5.88
CA ASP A 185 -9.59 14.20 -4.66
C ASP A 185 -10.95 13.54 -4.32
N VAL A 186 -11.10 12.23 -4.57
CA VAL A 186 -12.36 11.50 -4.33
C VAL A 186 -12.49 11.27 -2.83
N THR A 187 -13.00 12.30 -2.15
CA THR A 187 -13.19 12.28 -0.70
C THR A 187 -14.26 11.26 -0.32
N LEU A 188 -13.86 10.28 0.50
CA LEU A 188 -14.74 9.24 0.97
C LEU A 188 -15.72 9.80 2.04
N GLU A 189 -16.98 9.99 1.66
CA GLU A 189 -18.04 10.44 2.56
C GLU A 189 -18.35 9.40 3.66
N HIS A 190 -17.71 9.56 4.82
CA HIS A 190 -17.91 8.68 5.99
C HIS A 190 -19.23 8.90 6.74
N LEU A 191 -19.77 10.11 6.68
CA LEU A 191 -20.94 10.58 7.42
C LEU A 191 -21.72 11.55 6.54
N PRO A 192 -23.07 11.59 6.60
CA PRO A 192 -23.84 12.62 5.91
C PRO A 192 -23.51 14.01 6.47
N GLU A 193 -23.38 15.01 5.59
CA GLU A 193 -22.99 16.39 5.95
C GLU A 193 -23.75 16.96 7.16
N SER A 194 -25.09 16.81 7.21
CA SER A 194 -25.88 17.31 8.35
C SER A 194 -25.50 16.65 9.68
N VAL A 195 -25.11 15.38 9.65
CA VAL A 195 -24.69 14.61 10.84
C VAL A 195 -23.28 14.99 11.25
N LEU A 196 -22.38 15.23 10.28
CA LEU A 196 -21.03 15.73 10.53
C LEU A 196 -21.08 17.10 11.22
N GLN A 197 -21.89 18.02 10.71
CA GLN A 197 -22.13 19.34 11.29
C GLN A 197 -22.71 19.30 12.72
N ASP A 198 -23.60 18.34 13.02
CA ASP A 198 -24.09 18.10 14.39
C ASP A 198 -22.98 17.57 15.30
N ILE A 199 -22.17 16.62 14.82
CA ILE A 199 -21.06 16.01 15.58
C ILE A 199 -19.96 17.04 15.88
N ILE A 200 -19.62 17.92 14.93
CA ILE A 200 -18.63 19.00 15.11
C ILE A 200 -19.13 19.98 16.19
N ARG A 201 -20.40 20.42 16.12
CA ARG A 201 -21.03 21.28 17.15
C ARG A 201 -20.99 20.64 18.54
N ILE A 202 -21.39 19.37 18.65
CA ILE A 202 -21.38 18.65 19.94
C ILE A 202 -19.95 18.49 20.45
N SER A 203 -18.99 18.15 19.59
CA SER A 203 -17.58 18.03 19.95
C SER A 203 -17.02 19.34 20.50
N GLY A 204 -17.18 20.45 19.78
CA GLY A 204 -16.75 21.78 20.25
C GLY A 204 -17.37 22.16 21.60
N TRP A 205 -18.67 21.91 21.76
CA TRP A 205 -19.36 22.18 23.03
C TRP A 205 -18.84 21.30 24.19
N LEU A 206 -18.59 20.01 23.95
CA LEU A 206 -18.02 19.09 24.94
C LEU A 206 -16.55 19.38 25.26
N VAL A 207 -15.83 20.12 24.42
CA VAL A 207 -14.46 20.55 24.68
C VAL A 207 -14.41 21.77 25.60
N GLU A 208 -15.35 22.71 25.46
CA GLU A 208 -15.46 23.87 26.37
C GLU A 208 -16.12 23.52 27.71
N TYR A 209 -17.19 22.72 27.70
CA TYR A 209 -18.04 22.48 28.87
C TYR A 209 -17.96 21.04 29.44
N GLY A 210 -17.13 20.16 28.85
CA GLY A 210 -16.91 18.80 29.33
C GLY A 210 -16.10 18.72 30.62
N ARG A 211 -16.35 17.68 31.43
CA ARG A 211 -15.50 17.35 32.61
C ARG A 211 -14.33 16.43 32.25
N ASN A 212 -14.45 15.74 31.12
CA ASN A 212 -13.61 14.64 30.67
C ASN A 212 -13.60 14.63 29.13
N GLN A 213 -12.56 14.04 28.55
CA GLN A 213 -12.39 13.94 27.09
C GLN A 213 -12.92 12.60 26.56
N ASP A 214 -13.86 11.97 27.27
CA ASP A 214 -14.28 10.59 27.02
C ASP A 214 -15.08 10.43 25.72
N PHE A 215 -15.70 11.48 25.20
CA PHE A 215 -16.29 11.44 23.86
C PHE A 215 -15.24 11.16 22.77
N MET A 216 -13.97 11.57 22.97
CA MET A 216 -12.87 11.22 22.06
C MET A 216 -12.52 9.73 22.12
N ASN A 217 -12.64 9.11 23.31
CA ASN A 217 -12.54 7.66 23.48
C ASN A 217 -13.65 6.94 22.71
N VAL A 218 -14.90 7.45 22.80
CA VAL A 218 -16.04 6.94 22.03
C VAL A 218 -15.82 7.07 20.52
N TYR A 219 -15.31 8.22 20.07
CA TYR A 219 -15.02 8.48 18.67
C TYR A 219 -14.05 7.44 18.10
N TYR A 220 -12.84 7.31 18.68
CA TYR A 220 -11.86 6.39 18.10
C TYR A 220 -12.28 4.93 18.24
N GLN A 221 -12.98 4.53 19.31
CA GLN A 221 -13.46 3.15 19.46
C GLN A 221 -14.45 2.76 18.35
N ILE A 222 -15.40 3.66 18.03
CA ILE A 222 -16.36 3.41 16.95
C ILE A 222 -15.63 3.37 15.61
N ARG A 223 -14.84 4.40 15.29
CA ARG A 223 -14.13 4.48 14.00
C ARG A 223 -13.13 3.33 13.80
N SER A 224 -12.36 2.96 14.82
CA SER A 224 -11.43 1.82 14.80
C SER A 224 -12.11 0.51 14.39
N SER A 225 -13.27 0.21 15.00
CA SER A 225 -14.04 -1.00 14.67
C SER A 225 -14.55 -0.98 13.23
N GLN A 226 -14.87 0.19 12.68
CA GLN A 226 -15.33 0.31 11.30
C GLN A 226 -14.18 0.24 10.28
N LEU A 227 -13.02 0.82 10.59
CA LEU A 227 -11.77 0.69 9.82
C LEU A 227 -11.35 -0.77 9.70
N ASP A 228 -11.22 -1.48 10.83
CA ASP A 228 -10.84 -2.89 10.88
C ASP A 228 -11.82 -3.79 10.11
N ARG A 229 -13.13 -3.56 10.27
CA ARG A 229 -14.17 -4.28 9.50
C ARG A 229 -14.10 -4.03 7.99
N SER A 230 -13.63 -2.85 7.57
CA SER A 230 -13.48 -2.50 6.15
C SER A 230 -12.32 -3.29 5.54
N VAL A 231 -11.16 -3.31 6.20
CA VAL A 231 -9.98 -4.08 5.77
C VAL A 231 -10.27 -5.59 5.78
N LYS A 232 -10.89 -6.13 6.85
CA LYS A 232 -11.31 -7.54 6.89
C LYS A 232 -12.37 -7.88 5.85
N GLY A 233 -13.27 -6.94 5.55
CA GLY A 233 -14.27 -7.06 4.49
C GLY A 233 -13.65 -7.20 3.10
N LEU A 234 -12.56 -6.45 2.83
CA LEU A 234 -11.79 -6.56 1.59
C LEU A 234 -11.11 -7.93 1.47
N LYS A 235 -10.42 -8.41 2.52
CA LYS A 235 -9.80 -9.74 2.52
C LYS A 235 -10.80 -10.85 2.20
N GLU A 236 -11.98 -10.80 2.82
CA GLU A 236 -13.04 -11.79 2.60
C GLU A 236 -13.67 -11.69 1.20
N HIS A 237 -13.65 -10.52 0.57
CA HIS A 237 -14.08 -10.33 -0.83
C HIS A 237 -13.16 -11.08 -1.81
N PHE A 238 -11.84 -10.94 -1.69
CA PHE A 238 -10.87 -11.72 -2.48
C PHE A 238 -11.06 -13.24 -2.29
N ARG A 239 -11.19 -13.68 -1.04
CA ARG A 239 -11.42 -15.10 -0.71
C ARG A 239 -12.71 -15.66 -1.31
N LYS A 240 -13.78 -14.86 -1.34
CA LYS A 240 -15.07 -15.25 -1.96
C LYS A 240 -15.01 -15.31 -3.48
N ASN A 241 -14.45 -14.28 -4.12
CA ASN A 241 -14.38 -14.22 -5.59
C ASN A 241 -13.58 -15.40 -6.15
N SER A 242 -12.51 -15.79 -5.47
CA SER A 242 -11.69 -16.95 -5.86
C SER A 242 -12.40 -18.30 -5.69
N SER A 243 -13.36 -18.40 -4.76
CA SER A 243 -14.24 -19.58 -4.64
C SER A 243 -15.41 -19.60 -5.63
N SER A 244 -15.63 -18.51 -6.38
CA SER A 244 -16.67 -18.38 -7.40
C SER A 244 -16.09 -18.29 -8.81
N SER A 245 -15.45 -19.39 -9.24
CA SER A 245 -14.95 -19.56 -10.60
C SER A 245 -16.11 -19.56 -11.63
N GLY A 246 -16.50 -18.39 -12.13
CA GLY A 246 -17.48 -18.29 -13.23
C GLY A 246 -18.16 -16.92 -13.40
N VAL A 247 -17.82 -16.26 -14.52
CA VAL A 247 -18.46 -15.07 -15.12
C VAL A 247 -18.03 -13.70 -14.52
N PRO A 248 -17.24 -12.89 -15.25
CA PRO A 248 -17.09 -11.47 -14.96
C PRO A 248 -18.36 -10.71 -15.35
N TYR A 249 -18.87 -9.87 -14.46
CA TYR A 249 -20.07 -9.06 -14.70
C TYR A 249 -19.69 -7.67 -15.22
N SER A 250 -19.79 -7.43 -16.53
CA SER A 250 -19.69 -6.06 -17.07
C SER A 250 -20.95 -5.24 -16.72
N PRO A 251 -20.84 -3.96 -16.32
CA PRO A 251 -21.97 -3.16 -15.88
C PRO A 251 -22.81 -2.65 -17.06
N ALA A 252 -23.69 -3.49 -17.60
CA ALA A 252 -24.69 -3.08 -18.59
C ALA A 252 -25.98 -2.58 -17.90
N VAL A 253 -26.26 -1.28 -18.06
CA VAL A 253 -27.47 -0.60 -17.58
C VAL A 253 -28.74 -1.35 -18.04
N GLN A 254 -29.51 -1.91 -17.10
CA GLN A 254 -30.81 -2.54 -17.41
C GLN A 254 -31.98 -1.64 -17.03
N ASN A 255 -32.56 -1.02 -18.06
CA ASN A 255 -33.85 -0.34 -17.99
C ASN A 255 -34.98 -1.31 -17.67
N LYS A 256 -35.90 -0.90 -16.78
CA LYS A 256 -37.12 -1.64 -16.42
C LYS A 256 -37.99 -1.92 -17.64
N ARG A 257 -38.31 -3.19 -17.93
CA ARG A 257 -39.56 -3.59 -18.63
C ARG A 257 -40.16 -4.89 -18.08
N LYS A 258 -41.44 -5.07 -18.36
CA LYS A 258 -42.43 -5.89 -17.65
C LYS A 258 -42.86 -7.12 -18.45
N ASP A 259 -43.37 -8.13 -17.75
CA ASP A 259 -44.42 -9.10 -18.14
C ASP A 259 -44.30 -9.86 -19.47
N THR A 260 -43.97 -11.17 -19.45
CA THR A 260 -44.93 -12.32 -19.60
C THR A 260 -44.23 -13.68 -19.82
N PRO A 261 -44.86 -14.84 -19.48
CA PRO A 261 -44.20 -16.15 -19.53
C PRO A 261 -44.71 -17.08 -20.66
N THR A 262 -43.80 -17.69 -21.45
CA THR A 262 -44.19 -18.80 -22.35
C THR A 262 -43.09 -19.85 -22.65
N LYS A 263 -43.35 -21.08 -22.17
CA LYS A 263 -43.12 -22.42 -22.77
C LYS A 263 -41.79 -22.77 -23.49
N LYS A 264 -41.13 -23.83 -22.99
CA LYS A 264 -40.16 -24.70 -23.71
C LYS A 264 -40.87 -25.60 -24.75
N PRO A 265 -40.16 -26.06 -25.80
CA PRO A 265 -39.81 -27.50 -25.92
C PRO A 265 -38.35 -27.71 -26.40
N ILE A 266 -37.53 -28.58 -25.79
CA ILE A 266 -37.35 -30.04 -25.98
C ILE A 266 -36.65 -30.47 -27.30
N LYS A 267 -35.38 -30.87 -27.12
CA LYS A 267 -34.41 -31.69 -27.92
C LYS A 267 -34.91 -32.57 -29.09
N ARG A 268 -34.04 -32.74 -30.10
CA ARG A 268 -33.60 -34.05 -30.68
C ARG A 268 -32.14 -34.02 -31.20
N PRO A 269 -31.46 -35.19 -31.40
CA PRO A 269 -29.99 -35.27 -31.59
C PRO A 269 -29.51 -35.92 -32.92
N GLY A 270 -28.19 -35.86 -33.18
CA GLY A 270 -27.46 -36.51 -34.30
C GLY A 270 -26.72 -35.49 -35.19
N HIS A 271 -25.56 -35.77 -35.80
CA HIS A 271 -24.75 -37.00 -35.93
C HIS A 271 -23.23 -36.68 -36.05
N GLU A 272 -22.41 -37.71 -36.15
CA GLU A 272 -20.93 -37.76 -36.10
C GLU A 272 -20.17 -37.21 -37.33
N HIS A 273 -18.89 -36.82 -37.10
CA HIS A 273 -17.69 -36.86 -37.98
C HIS A 273 -17.75 -36.27 -39.43
N ASP A 274 -16.70 -35.68 -40.01
CA ASP A 274 -15.26 -35.88 -39.80
C ASP A 274 -14.36 -34.71 -40.30
N LEU A 275 -13.11 -34.64 -39.80
CA LEU A 275 -11.87 -33.99 -40.33
C LEU A 275 -11.92 -32.59 -41.00
N ARG A 276 -11.04 -31.62 -40.68
CA ARG A 276 -9.57 -31.70 -40.94
C ARG A 276 -8.75 -30.53 -40.31
N VAL A 277 -7.49 -30.83 -39.96
CA VAL A 277 -6.32 -29.94 -39.72
C VAL A 277 -6.38 -28.90 -38.57
N LYS A 278 -5.71 -29.24 -37.45
CA LYS A 278 -4.81 -28.33 -36.71
C LYS A 278 -3.53 -29.08 -36.34
N HIS A 279 -2.42 -28.35 -36.22
CA HIS A 279 -1.08 -28.91 -35.98
C HIS A 279 -0.93 -29.50 -34.58
N LEU A 280 -0.17 -30.59 -34.48
CA LEU A 280 0.28 -31.17 -33.21
C LEU A 280 1.56 -30.49 -32.71
N SER A 281 1.53 -29.98 -31.49
CA SER A 281 2.71 -29.73 -30.67
C SER A 281 2.33 -29.62 -29.19
N ASP A 282 1.72 -30.68 -28.63
CA ASP A 282 1.51 -30.82 -27.19
C ASP A 282 1.34 -32.31 -26.81
N THR A 283 2.45 -32.93 -26.42
CA THR A 283 2.47 -34.16 -25.62
C THR A 283 3.80 -34.20 -24.86
N LEU A 284 3.77 -33.91 -23.55
CA LEU A 284 4.54 -34.55 -22.45
C LEU A 284 4.62 -33.67 -21.17
N THR A 285 3.48 -33.23 -20.63
CA THR A 285 3.41 -32.57 -19.29
C THR A 285 2.21 -33.02 -18.45
N ASP A 286 1.63 -34.18 -18.76
CA ASP A 286 0.40 -34.65 -18.11
C ASP A 286 0.69 -35.46 -16.82
N LYS A 287 1.09 -34.75 -15.74
CA LYS A 287 1.15 -35.31 -14.36
C LYS A 287 1.22 -34.29 -13.20
N HIS A 288 0.67 -33.08 -13.36
CA HIS A 288 0.60 -32.07 -12.27
C HIS A 288 -0.84 -31.61 -11.90
N GLY A 289 -1.86 -32.44 -12.09
CA GLY A 289 -3.27 -32.12 -11.80
C GLY A 289 -3.68 -31.94 -10.32
N LEU A 290 -2.72 -31.85 -9.39
CA LEU A 290 -2.96 -31.65 -7.94
C LEU A 290 -2.13 -30.51 -7.33
N ALA A 291 -1.25 -29.87 -8.10
CA ALA A 291 -0.41 -28.75 -7.64
C ALA A 291 -1.03 -27.38 -7.95
N ALA A 292 -1.56 -27.18 -9.17
CA ALA A 292 -2.09 -25.90 -9.64
C ALA A 292 -3.10 -25.25 -8.67
N GLY A 293 -4.09 -26.01 -8.17
CA GLY A 293 -5.09 -25.50 -7.23
C GLY A 293 -4.58 -25.17 -5.81
N ARG A 294 -3.27 -25.25 -5.55
CA ARG A 294 -2.64 -24.68 -4.33
C ARG A 294 -1.89 -23.39 -4.63
N ASP A 295 -1.20 -23.29 -5.76
CA ASP A 295 -0.57 -22.04 -6.20
C ASP A 295 -1.65 -20.97 -6.41
N ASP A 296 -2.71 -21.28 -7.18
CA ASP A 296 -3.85 -20.37 -7.42
C ASP A 296 -4.49 -19.83 -6.12
N MET A 297 -4.43 -20.61 -5.02
CA MET A 297 -4.98 -20.20 -3.73
C MET A 297 -4.01 -19.34 -2.91
N LEU A 298 -2.71 -19.61 -3.02
CA LEU A 298 -1.67 -18.83 -2.35
C LEU A 298 -1.50 -17.45 -3.01
N ASP A 299 -1.55 -17.38 -4.34
CA ASP A 299 -1.50 -16.11 -5.08
C ASP A 299 -2.67 -15.20 -4.70
N VAL A 300 -3.88 -15.77 -4.53
CA VAL A 300 -5.05 -15.05 -4.00
C VAL A 300 -4.84 -14.53 -2.58
N GLU A 301 -4.19 -15.28 -1.70
CA GLU A 301 -3.90 -14.83 -0.33
C GLU A 301 -2.83 -13.72 -0.31
N ILE A 302 -1.84 -13.79 -1.21
CA ILE A 302 -0.81 -12.77 -1.42
C ILE A 302 -1.45 -11.47 -1.95
N ASP A 303 -2.24 -11.55 -3.01
CA ASP A 303 -2.94 -10.40 -3.60
C ASP A 303 -3.90 -9.77 -2.60
N ALA A 304 -4.67 -10.57 -1.87
CA ALA A 304 -5.55 -10.07 -0.82
C ALA A 304 -4.79 -9.33 0.27
N TYR A 305 -3.61 -9.80 0.67
CA TYR A 305 -2.78 -9.12 1.67
C TYR A 305 -2.20 -7.81 1.14
N ILE A 306 -1.68 -7.79 -0.09
CA ILE A 306 -1.19 -6.59 -0.78
C ILE A 306 -2.28 -5.51 -0.82
N HIS A 307 -3.48 -5.84 -1.29
CA HIS A 307 -4.59 -4.89 -1.33
C HIS A 307 -5.04 -4.44 0.07
N CYS A 308 -4.95 -5.29 1.10
CA CYS A 308 -5.23 -4.89 2.49
C CYS A 308 -4.22 -3.88 3.04
N VAL A 309 -2.96 -3.91 2.61
CA VAL A 309 -1.95 -2.90 2.98
C VAL A 309 -2.30 -1.54 2.35
N SER A 310 -2.53 -1.48 1.04
CA SER A 310 -2.95 -0.25 0.36
C SER A 310 -4.28 0.29 0.93
N ALA A 311 -5.24 -0.59 1.18
CA ALA A 311 -6.52 -0.23 1.79
C ALA A 311 -6.34 0.42 3.17
N PHE A 312 -5.47 -0.14 4.01
CA PHE A 312 -5.19 0.45 5.32
C PHE A 312 -4.63 1.88 5.19
N ILE A 313 -3.72 2.13 4.24
CA ILE A 313 -3.15 3.47 3.99
C ILE A 313 -4.25 4.46 3.59
N LYS A 314 -5.01 4.15 2.53
CA LYS A 314 -6.07 5.04 2.00
C LYS A 314 -7.18 5.28 3.02
N LEU A 315 -7.62 4.24 3.74
CA LEU A 315 -8.63 4.39 4.80
C LEU A 315 -8.09 5.18 6.00
N ALA A 316 -6.84 4.97 6.43
CA ALA A 316 -6.25 5.73 7.52
C ALA A 316 -5.99 7.21 7.16
N GLN A 317 -5.67 7.53 5.90
CA GLN A 317 -5.66 8.92 5.40
C GLN A 317 -7.03 9.57 5.56
N SER A 318 -8.08 8.88 5.11
CA SER A 318 -9.45 9.38 5.15
C SER A 318 -10.03 9.48 6.58
N GLU A 319 -9.71 8.54 7.48
CA GLU A 319 -10.02 8.65 8.92
C GLU A 319 -9.28 9.84 9.56
N TYR A 320 -8.04 10.15 9.13
CA TYR A 320 -7.32 11.31 9.64
C TYR A 320 -7.97 12.63 9.20
N GLN A 321 -8.39 12.74 7.93
CA GLN A 321 -9.15 13.90 7.42
C GLN A 321 -10.41 14.14 8.28
N LEU A 322 -11.28 13.14 8.40
CA LEU A 322 -12.51 13.22 9.22
C LEU A 322 -12.21 13.58 10.70
N LEU A 323 -11.14 13.01 11.26
CA LEU A 323 -10.71 13.27 12.62
C LEU A 323 -10.25 14.72 12.81
N THR A 324 -9.64 15.37 11.81
CA THR A 324 -9.18 16.76 11.93
C THR A 324 -10.34 17.77 12.03
N GLU A 325 -11.51 17.44 11.49
CA GLU A 325 -12.71 18.28 11.58
C GLU A 325 -13.42 18.16 12.94
N ILE A 326 -13.40 16.96 13.52
CA ILE A 326 -14.17 16.64 14.74
C ILE A 326 -13.34 16.82 16.02
N ILE A 327 -12.05 16.49 16.00
CA ILE A 327 -11.22 16.41 17.22
C ILE A 327 -10.30 17.63 17.33
N PRO A 328 -10.20 18.31 18.50
CA PRO A 328 -9.30 19.44 18.70
C PRO A 328 -7.83 19.11 18.44
N GLU A 329 -7.10 20.04 17.83
CA GLU A 329 -5.72 19.90 17.34
C GLU A 329 -4.78 19.19 18.34
N HIS A 330 -4.77 19.62 19.61
CA HIS A 330 -3.93 19.05 20.67
C HIS A 330 -4.17 17.56 20.95
N HIS A 331 -5.36 17.04 20.63
CA HIS A 331 -5.74 15.64 20.85
C HIS A 331 -5.67 14.79 19.58
N GLN A 332 -5.68 15.41 18.39
CA GLN A 332 -5.78 14.70 17.10
C GLN A 332 -4.79 13.55 16.96
N LYS A 333 -3.49 13.79 17.18
CA LYS A 333 -2.45 12.77 17.02
C LYS A 333 -2.61 11.58 17.96
N LYS A 334 -3.00 11.81 19.23
CA LYS A 334 -3.22 10.74 20.22
C LYS A 334 -4.48 9.93 19.93
N THR A 335 -5.56 10.62 19.55
CA THR A 335 -6.84 10.00 19.17
C THR A 335 -6.67 9.17 17.90
N PHE A 336 -5.94 9.68 16.90
CA PHE A 336 -5.64 8.95 15.66
C PHE A 336 -4.76 7.71 15.90
N ASP A 337 -3.68 7.85 16.68
CA ASP A 337 -2.82 6.73 17.04
C ASP A 337 -3.62 5.60 17.71
N SER A 338 -4.60 5.95 18.55
CA SER A 338 -5.51 5.00 19.21
C SER A 338 -6.56 4.41 18.25
N LEU A 339 -7.06 5.19 17.29
CA LEU A 339 -8.03 4.76 16.26
C LEU A 339 -7.45 3.64 15.38
N ILE A 340 -6.21 3.77 14.94
CA ILE A 340 -5.64 2.83 13.96
C ILE A 340 -5.11 1.53 14.57
N GLN A 341 -4.92 1.42 15.90
CA GLN A 341 -4.23 0.28 16.52
C GLN A 341 -4.83 -1.07 16.12
N GLU A 342 -6.14 -1.29 16.29
CA GLU A 342 -6.76 -2.61 16.04
C GLU A 342 -6.57 -3.08 14.60
N SER A 343 -6.88 -2.23 13.62
CA SER A 343 -6.72 -2.57 12.20
C SER A 343 -5.24 -2.75 11.81
N LEU A 344 -4.34 -1.94 12.39
CA LEU A 344 -2.91 -2.04 12.13
C LEU A 344 -2.30 -3.32 12.72
N ASP A 345 -2.62 -3.65 13.98
CA ASP A 345 -2.14 -4.87 14.62
C ASP A 345 -2.64 -6.12 13.90
N ASN A 346 -3.91 -6.14 13.47
CA ASN A 346 -4.45 -7.24 12.67
C ASN A 346 -3.73 -7.39 11.32
N LEU A 347 -3.38 -6.28 10.65
CA LEU A 347 -2.59 -6.30 9.41
C LEU A 347 -1.16 -6.83 9.65
N MET A 348 -0.51 -6.43 10.74
CA MET A 348 0.85 -6.90 11.07
C MET A 348 0.86 -8.38 11.46
N ILE A 349 -0.12 -8.83 12.26
CA ILE A 349 -0.30 -10.24 12.62
C ILE A 349 -0.49 -11.12 11.37
N GLU A 350 -1.23 -10.64 10.37
CA GLU A 350 -1.38 -11.34 9.09
C GLU A 350 -0.05 -11.46 8.34
N GLY A 351 0.74 -10.39 8.26
CA GLY A 351 2.09 -10.43 7.68
C GLY A 351 3.01 -11.41 8.41
N ASP A 352 3.00 -11.42 9.74
CA ASP A 352 3.77 -12.36 10.55
C ASP A 352 3.28 -13.82 10.40
N ASN A 353 1.98 -14.04 10.15
CA ASN A 353 1.44 -15.36 9.80
C ASN A 353 2.00 -15.87 8.47
N ILE A 354 2.10 -15.02 7.45
CA ILE A 354 2.72 -15.35 6.15
C ILE A 354 4.21 -15.68 6.35
N VAL A 355 4.96 -14.86 7.09
CA VAL A 355 6.36 -15.14 7.45
C VAL A 355 6.50 -16.47 8.21
N SER A 356 5.57 -16.76 9.13
CA SER A 356 5.53 -18.02 9.90
C SER A 356 5.22 -19.22 9.01
N ALA A 357 4.33 -19.08 8.02
CA ALA A 357 4.02 -20.11 7.04
C ALA A 357 5.23 -20.42 6.14
N ALA A 358 5.84 -19.40 5.55
CA ALA A 358 7.06 -19.54 4.75
C ALA A 358 8.20 -20.17 5.56
N ARG A 359 8.44 -19.72 6.80
CA ARG A 359 9.43 -20.33 7.71
C ARG A 359 9.19 -21.82 7.93
N LYS A 360 7.93 -22.26 8.09
CA LYS A 360 7.58 -23.68 8.26
C LYS A 360 7.78 -24.50 6.98
N ALA A 361 7.59 -23.91 5.80
CA ALA A 361 7.85 -24.56 4.52
C ALA A 361 9.36 -24.73 4.27
N ILE A 362 10.16 -23.70 4.51
CA ILE A 362 11.63 -23.73 4.42
C ILE A 362 12.22 -24.84 5.32
N MET A 363 11.72 -24.98 6.55
CA MET A 363 12.10 -26.04 7.49
C MET A 363 11.74 -27.47 7.02
N ARG A 364 10.90 -27.60 5.99
CA ARG A 364 10.56 -28.87 5.31
C ARG A 364 11.32 -29.05 3.99
N HIS A 365 12.32 -28.20 3.73
CA HIS A 365 13.04 -28.09 2.46
C HIS A 365 12.19 -27.66 1.26
N ASP A 366 11.03 -27.05 1.51
CA ASP A 366 10.26 -26.34 0.48
C ASP A 366 10.70 -24.87 0.45
N TYR A 367 11.74 -24.63 -0.35
CA TYR A 367 12.33 -23.30 -0.55
C TYR A 367 11.50 -22.43 -1.50
N SER A 368 10.58 -23.02 -2.28
CA SER A 368 9.71 -22.27 -3.20
C SER A 368 8.83 -21.26 -2.45
N ALA A 369 8.50 -21.56 -1.20
CA ALA A 369 7.76 -20.67 -0.31
C ALA A 369 8.41 -19.29 -0.09
N VAL A 370 9.71 -19.11 -0.35
CA VAL A 370 10.32 -17.76 -0.33
C VAL A 370 9.75 -16.84 -1.40
N LEU A 371 9.28 -17.40 -2.53
CA LEU A 371 8.71 -16.64 -3.64
C LEU A 371 7.46 -15.88 -3.19
N THR A 372 6.68 -16.44 -2.25
CA THR A 372 5.52 -15.76 -1.65
C THR A 372 5.88 -14.49 -0.87
N ILE A 373 7.11 -14.39 -0.35
CA ILE A 373 7.58 -13.22 0.40
C ILE A 373 7.94 -12.06 -0.55
N PHE A 374 8.44 -12.35 -1.77
CA PHE A 374 8.97 -11.29 -2.63
C PHE A 374 7.93 -10.26 -3.11
N PRO A 375 6.74 -10.63 -3.64
CA PRO A 375 5.71 -9.66 -4.01
C PRO A 375 5.30 -8.77 -2.83
N ILE A 376 5.07 -9.38 -1.67
CA ILE A 376 4.66 -8.68 -0.45
C ILE A 376 5.76 -7.72 0.01
N LEU A 377 7.01 -8.18 0.13
CA LEU A 377 8.13 -7.35 0.56
C LEU A 377 8.40 -6.20 -0.42
N LYS A 378 8.24 -6.43 -1.73
CA LYS A 378 8.30 -5.39 -2.75
C LYS A 378 7.23 -4.33 -2.49
N HIS A 379 5.99 -4.74 -2.34
CA HIS A 379 4.87 -3.84 -2.07
C HIS A 379 5.03 -3.06 -0.76
N LEU A 380 5.38 -3.73 0.36
CA LEU A 380 5.64 -3.08 1.66
C LEU A 380 6.77 -2.04 1.60
N LYS A 381 7.79 -2.26 0.76
CA LYS A 381 8.87 -1.28 0.54
C LYS A 381 8.41 -0.11 -0.33
N GLN A 382 7.56 -0.36 -1.33
CA GLN A 382 7.00 0.68 -2.20
C GLN A 382 6.05 1.61 -1.44
N THR A 383 5.14 1.07 -0.64
CA THR A 383 4.13 1.85 0.11
C THR A 383 4.65 2.43 1.44
N LYS A 384 5.88 2.06 1.87
CA LYS A 384 6.49 2.59 3.10
C LYS A 384 6.50 4.12 3.22
N PRO A 385 6.81 4.94 2.18
CA PRO A 385 6.82 6.39 2.32
C PRO A 385 5.45 6.97 2.65
N GLU A 386 4.39 6.49 1.99
CA GLU A 386 3.00 6.87 2.29
C GLU A 386 2.60 6.42 3.69
N PHE A 387 2.98 5.20 4.08
CA PHE A 387 2.72 4.66 5.40
C PHE A 387 3.40 5.50 6.51
N ASP A 388 4.65 5.91 6.30
CA ASP A 388 5.38 6.80 7.21
C ASP A 388 4.74 8.21 7.29
N GLN A 389 4.20 8.71 6.16
CA GLN A 389 3.46 9.98 6.09
C GLN A 389 2.13 9.90 6.87
N VAL A 390 1.34 8.84 6.69
CA VAL A 390 0.08 8.63 7.42
C VAL A 390 0.33 8.51 8.92
N LEU A 391 1.38 7.80 9.32
CA LEU A 391 1.75 7.64 10.72
C LEU A 391 2.48 8.85 11.32
N GLN A 392 2.61 9.97 10.59
CA GLN A 392 3.33 11.15 11.08
C GLN A 392 2.67 11.75 12.34
N GLY A 393 3.39 11.68 13.45
CA GLY A 393 2.95 12.17 14.76
C GLY A 393 2.37 11.11 15.70
N THR A 394 2.24 9.84 15.25
CA THR A 394 1.90 8.71 16.14
C THR A 394 3.10 8.28 16.99
N ALA A 395 2.87 7.42 17.99
CA ALA A 395 3.91 6.86 18.84
C ALA A 395 5.01 6.12 18.05
N ALA A 396 6.22 6.08 18.61
CA ALA A 396 7.34 5.35 18.00
C ALA A 396 7.05 3.85 17.88
N SER A 397 6.32 3.27 18.83
CA SER A 397 5.84 1.88 18.77
C SER A 397 4.96 1.62 17.54
N THR A 398 4.06 2.54 17.20
CA THR A 398 3.16 2.45 16.04
C THR A 398 3.95 2.52 14.72
N LYS A 399 4.82 3.53 14.57
CA LYS A 399 5.67 3.71 13.39
C LYS A 399 6.65 2.57 13.14
N ASN A 400 7.10 1.89 14.19
CA ASN A 400 8.06 0.79 14.07
C ASN A 400 7.43 -0.55 13.66
N LYS A 401 6.09 -0.70 13.67
CA LYS A 401 5.43 -1.99 13.34
C LYS A 401 5.76 -2.46 11.91
N LEU A 402 5.53 -1.61 10.89
CA LEU A 402 5.83 -1.95 9.49
C LEU A 402 7.34 -2.20 9.25
N PRO A 403 8.28 -1.34 9.71
CA PRO A 403 9.71 -1.65 9.65
C PRO A 403 10.08 -3.00 10.29
N SER A 404 9.51 -3.35 11.45
CA SER A 404 9.76 -4.64 12.09
C SER A 404 9.26 -5.82 11.25
N LEU A 405 8.09 -5.70 10.61
CA LEU A 405 7.58 -6.71 9.69
C LEU A 405 8.47 -6.86 8.43
N ILE A 406 8.92 -5.74 7.84
CA ILE A 406 9.85 -5.72 6.71
C ILE A 406 11.15 -6.44 7.08
N THR A 407 11.76 -6.13 8.24
CA THR A 407 12.96 -6.84 8.71
C THR A 407 12.71 -8.32 9.00
N SER A 408 11.53 -8.69 9.52
CA SER A 408 11.10 -10.08 9.74
C SER A 408 11.02 -10.87 8.42
N MET A 409 10.44 -10.27 7.38
CA MET A 409 10.38 -10.81 6.02
C MET A 409 11.77 -10.94 5.39
N GLU A 410 12.58 -9.88 5.43
CA GLU A 410 13.95 -9.89 4.89
C GLU A 410 14.83 -10.97 5.53
N THR A 411 14.86 -11.03 6.86
CA THR A 411 15.65 -12.01 7.62
C THR A 411 15.21 -13.44 7.28
N THR A 412 13.91 -13.65 7.08
CA THR A 412 13.35 -14.96 6.75
C THR A 412 13.65 -15.38 5.32
N GLY A 413 13.54 -14.46 4.36
CA GLY A 413 13.85 -14.74 2.96
C GLY A 413 15.35 -14.90 2.70
N ALA A 414 16.20 -14.06 3.31
CA ALA A 414 17.65 -14.20 3.21
C ALA A 414 18.13 -15.52 3.82
N LYS A 415 17.54 -15.94 4.95
CA LYS A 415 17.77 -17.28 5.49
C LYS A 415 17.29 -18.38 4.54
N ALA A 416 16.15 -18.23 3.88
CA ALA A 416 15.67 -19.21 2.91
C ALA A 416 16.66 -19.39 1.74
N LEU A 417 17.19 -18.28 1.22
CA LEU A 417 18.20 -18.27 0.16
C LEU A 417 19.50 -18.97 0.61
N GLU A 418 19.96 -18.73 1.84
CA GLU A 418 21.16 -19.38 2.39
C GLU A 418 20.93 -20.87 2.67
N ASP A 419 19.83 -21.23 3.35
CA ASP A 419 19.44 -22.61 3.64
C ASP A 419 19.26 -23.43 2.33
N PHE A 420 18.84 -22.79 1.23
CA PHE A 420 18.76 -23.40 -0.12
C PHE A 420 20.15 -23.64 -0.74
N ALA A 421 21.05 -22.65 -0.66
CA ALA A 421 22.42 -22.79 -1.15
C ALA A 421 23.18 -23.89 -0.41
N ASP A 422 22.95 -24.04 0.89
CA ASP A 422 23.49 -25.13 1.70
C ASP A 422 22.78 -26.48 1.45
N ASN A 423 21.49 -26.50 1.09
CA ASN A 423 20.82 -27.73 0.65
C ASN A 423 21.49 -28.31 -0.60
N ILE A 424 21.71 -27.48 -1.62
CA ILE A 424 22.38 -27.88 -2.87
C ILE A 424 23.78 -28.44 -2.59
N LYS A 425 24.54 -27.77 -1.72
CA LYS A 425 25.89 -28.18 -1.32
C LYS A 425 25.89 -29.54 -0.62
N ASN A 426 24.98 -29.74 0.33
CA ASN A 426 24.93 -30.92 1.21
C ASN A 426 24.01 -32.04 0.68
N ASN A 427 23.45 -31.90 -0.53
CA ASN A 427 22.53 -32.87 -1.11
C ASN A 427 23.23 -34.24 -1.28
N PRO A 428 22.67 -35.34 -0.74
CA PRO A 428 23.39 -36.60 -0.60
C PRO A 428 23.75 -37.25 -1.94
N ASP A 429 24.98 -37.76 -2.05
CA ASP A 429 25.55 -38.49 -3.18
C ASP A 429 25.36 -40.01 -3.05
N LYS A 430 24.15 -40.43 -2.67
CA LYS A 430 23.80 -41.85 -2.53
C LYS A 430 23.38 -42.45 -3.86
N GLU A 431 23.85 -43.67 -4.15
CA GLU A 431 23.65 -44.41 -5.40
C GLU A 431 22.17 -44.51 -5.84
N TYR A 432 21.23 -44.67 -4.91
CA TYR A 432 19.80 -44.76 -5.25
C TYR A 432 19.19 -43.47 -5.83
N ASN A 433 19.85 -42.32 -5.62
CA ASN A 433 19.46 -41.02 -6.21
C ASN A 433 20.19 -40.72 -7.52
N MET A 434 21.13 -41.57 -7.94
CA MET A 434 21.93 -41.32 -9.15
C MET A 434 21.24 -41.90 -10.40
N PRO A 435 21.11 -41.11 -11.50
CA PRO A 435 20.52 -41.61 -12.74
C PRO A 435 21.45 -42.65 -13.38
N LYS A 436 20.94 -43.87 -13.62
CA LYS A 436 21.74 -45.01 -14.12
C LYS A 436 22.30 -44.82 -15.53
N ASP A 437 21.66 -43.95 -16.32
CA ASP A 437 22.03 -43.57 -17.68
C ASP A 437 22.95 -42.34 -17.75
N GLY A 438 23.25 -41.70 -16.61
CA GLY A 438 24.04 -40.47 -16.56
C GLY A 438 23.30 -39.23 -17.08
N THR A 439 21.96 -39.22 -17.10
CA THR A 439 21.19 -38.03 -17.52
C THR A 439 21.31 -36.85 -16.54
N VAL A 440 20.65 -35.73 -16.85
CA VAL A 440 20.58 -34.54 -15.98
C VAL A 440 19.95 -34.91 -14.63
N HIS A 441 20.59 -34.53 -13.54
CA HIS A 441 20.13 -34.82 -12.19
C HIS A 441 19.01 -33.84 -11.77
N GLU A 442 18.00 -34.31 -11.03
CA GLU A 442 16.86 -33.49 -10.60
C GLU A 442 17.29 -32.23 -9.80
N LEU A 443 18.28 -32.38 -8.92
CA LEU A 443 18.95 -31.25 -8.25
C LEU A 443 19.38 -30.11 -9.20
N THR A 444 19.85 -30.45 -10.40
CA THR A 444 20.29 -29.48 -11.41
C THR A 444 19.10 -28.76 -12.04
N SER A 445 18.02 -29.48 -12.40
CA SER A 445 16.81 -28.84 -12.94
C SER A 445 16.13 -27.96 -11.89
N ASN A 446 16.03 -28.43 -10.64
CA ASN A 446 15.38 -27.71 -9.55
C ASN A 446 16.18 -26.47 -9.14
N ALA A 447 17.52 -26.56 -9.10
CA ALA A 447 18.39 -25.42 -8.82
C ALA A 447 18.27 -24.33 -9.90
N ILE A 448 18.25 -24.72 -11.18
CA ILE A 448 18.09 -23.79 -12.29
C ILE A 448 16.69 -23.16 -12.31
N LEU A 449 15.63 -23.94 -12.07
CA LEU A 449 14.26 -23.43 -12.02
C LEU A 449 14.11 -22.36 -10.92
N PHE A 450 14.61 -22.62 -9.71
CA PHE A 450 14.59 -21.66 -8.62
C PHE A 450 15.37 -20.37 -8.95
N LEU A 451 16.55 -20.50 -9.56
CA LEU A 451 17.33 -19.33 -10.00
C LEU A 451 16.61 -18.53 -11.10
N GLN A 452 15.85 -19.20 -11.97
CA GLN A 452 15.02 -18.53 -12.98
C GLN A 452 13.85 -17.77 -12.33
N GLN A 453 13.15 -18.36 -11.36
CA GLN A 453 12.09 -17.68 -10.59
C GLN A 453 12.61 -16.48 -9.78
N LEU A 454 13.89 -16.49 -9.40
CA LEU A 454 14.55 -15.35 -8.74
C LEU A 454 14.75 -14.14 -9.68
N LEU A 455 14.67 -14.32 -11.01
CA LEU A 455 14.82 -13.23 -11.98
C LEU A 455 13.68 -12.20 -11.91
N ASP A 456 12.46 -12.64 -11.60
CA ASP A 456 11.29 -11.76 -11.50
C ASP A 456 11.38 -10.79 -10.30
N PHE A 457 12.25 -11.12 -9.34
CA PHE A 457 12.40 -10.42 -8.06
C PHE A 457 13.83 -9.92 -7.80
N GLN A 458 14.63 -9.69 -8.86
CA GLN A 458 16.05 -9.28 -8.77
C GLN A 458 16.31 -8.14 -7.75
N GLU A 459 15.54 -7.05 -7.83
CA GLU A 459 15.72 -5.90 -6.95
C GLU A 459 15.37 -6.24 -5.50
N THR A 460 14.26 -6.95 -5.29
CA THR A 460 13.78 -7.34 -3.96
C THR A 460 14.72 -8.35 -3.29
N ALA A 461 15.19 -9.36 -4.02
CA ALA A 461 16.14 -10.36 -3.55
C ALA A 461 17.53 -9.75 -3.28
N GLY A 462 18.01 -8.86 -4.17
CA GLY A 462 19.27 -8.14 -3.96
C GLY A 462 19.23 -7.23 -2.73
N ALA A 463 18.16 -6.46 -2.54
CA ALA A 463 17.98 -5.60 -1.38
C ALA A 463 17.80 -6.39 -0.07
N MET A 464 17.10 -7.53 -0.13
CA MET A 464 16.96 -8.47 1.00
C MET A 464 18.30 -9.04 1.45
N LEU A 465 19.18 -9.44 0.52
CA LEU A 465 20.53 -9.88 0.85
C LEU A 465 21.37 -8.72 1.43
N ALA A 466 21.24 -7.51 0.85
CA ALA A 466 22.02 -6.34 1.27
C ALA A 466 21.68 -5.87 2.70
N SER A 467 20.42 -6.05 3.15
CA SER A 467 20.02 -5.68 4.52
C SER A 467 20.63 -6.58 5.60
N GLN A 468 21.08 -7.79 5.26
CA GLN A 468 21.75 -8.69 6.19
C GLN A 468 23.25 -8.40 6.37
N GLU A 469 23.94 -7.94 5.33
CA GLU A 469 25.40 -7.69 5.42
C GLU A 469 25.77 -6.36 6.08
N THR A 470 24.86 -5.37 6.10
CA THR A 470 25.20 -4.01 6.53
C THR A 470 24.18 -3.39 7.49
N SER A 471 24.43 -3.53 8.80
CA SER A 471 23.65 -2.82 9.83
C SER A 471 23.87 -1.28 9.83
N SER A 472 24.92 -0.79 9.15
CA SER A 472 25.29 0.64 9.18
C SER A 472 26.32 1.05 8.12
N SER A 473 25.89 1.32 6.87
CA SER A 473 26.67 2.14 5.93
C SER A 473 25.81 2.70 4.78
N ALA A 474 26.14 3.89 4.28
CA ALA A 474 25.38 4.58 3.22
C ALA A 474 25.44 3.89 1.84
N SER A 475 26.26 2.85 1.68
CA SER A 475 26.39 2.04 0.46
C SER A 475 25.28 0.99 0.28
N SER A 476 24.54 0.65 1.34
CA SER A 476 23.51 -0.40 1.33
C SER A 476 22.32 -0.10 0.40
N TYR A 477 22.08 1.18 0.08
CA TYR A 477 21.00 1.63 -0.80
C TYR A 477 21.39 1.70 -2.29
N SER A 478 22.62 1.35 -2.67
CA SER A 478 22.99 1.31 -4.09
C SER A 478 22.38 0.09 -4.78
N SER A 479 21.55 0.33 -5.80
CA SER A 479 21.04 -0.72 -6.71
C SER A 479 22.20 -1.55 -7.30
N GLU A 480 23.33 -0.92 -7.59
CA GLU A 480 24.53 -1.60 -8.10
C GLU A 480 25.18 -2.53 -7.05
N PHE A 481 25.13 -2.18 -5.76
CA PHE A 481 25.60 -3.04 -4.67
C PHE A 481 24.68 -4.26 -4.50
N SER A 482 23.36 -4.03 -4.45
CA SER A 482 22.35 -5.09 -4.35
C SER A 482 22.42 -6.07 -5.53
N ARG A 483 22.60 -5.56 -6.75
CA ARG A 483 22.79 -6.39 -7.97
C ARG A 483 24.08 -7.21 -7.94
N ARG A 484 25.19 -6.64 -7.44
CA ARG A 484 26.45 -7.40 -7.23
C ARG A 484 26.27 -8.51 -6.20
N LEU A 485 25.57 -8.25 -5.10
CA LEU A 485 25.37 -9.23 -4.04
C LEU A 485 24.48 -10.40 -4.50
N LEU A 486 23.42 -10.10 -5.28
CA LEU A 486 22.62 -11.11 -5.96
C LEU A 486 23.46 -11.95 -6.93
N SER A 487 24.33 -11.33 -7.74
CA SER A 487 25.26 -12.05 -8.62
C SER A 487 26.20 -12.97 -7.82
N THR A 488 26.74 -12.51 -6.69
CA THR A 488 27.57 -13.34 -5.79
C THR A 488 26.78 -14.53 -5.26
N TYR A 489 25.51 -14.34 -4.86
CA TYR A 489 24.64 -15.42 -4.41
C TYR A 489 24.36 -16.45 -5.51
N ILE A 490 23.99 -16.02 -6.72
CA ILE A 490 23.75 -16.92 -7.86
C ILE A 490 25.03 -17.71 -8.20
N CYS A 491 26.19 -17.05 -8.23
CA CYS A 491 27.49 -17.71 -8.41
C CYS A 491 27.80 -18.72 -7.29
N LYS A 492 27.46 -18.43 -6.03
CA LYS A 492 27.60 -19.37 -4.90
C LYS A 492 26.72 -20.60 -5.06
N VAL A 493 25.46 -20.43 -5.47
CA VAL A 493 24.52 -21.54 -5.75
C VAL A 493 25.06 -22.43 -6.89
N LEU A 494 25.47 -21.83 -8.00
CA LEU A 494 26.03 -22.54 -9.15
C LEU A 494 27.35 -23.27 -8.80
N GLY A 495 28.23 -22.65 -8.02
CA GLY A 495 29.46 -23.27 -7.53
C GLY A 495 29.21 -24.44 -6.58
N ASN A 496 28.25 -24.29 -5.65
CA ASN A 496 27.81 -25.38 -4.76
C ASN A 496 27.24 -26.55 -5.58
N LEU A 497 26.42 -26.27 -6.60
CA LEU A 497 25.88 -27.27 -7.52
C LEU A 497 27.00 -27.99 -8.29
N GLN A 498 27.96 -27.26 -8.86
CA GLN A 498 29.10 -27.82 -9.58
C GLN A 498 29.94 -28.76 -8.69
N LEU A 499 30.24 -28.33 -7.45
CA LEU A 499 30.99 -29.15 -6.48
C LEU A 499 30.19 -30.39 -6.04
N ASN A 500 28.88 -30.27 -5.82
CA ASN A 500 28.03 -31.41 -5.46
C ASN A 500 27.94 -32.43 -6.60
N LEU A 501 27.77 -31.96 -7.85
CA LEU A 501 27.81 -32.79 -9.06
C LEU A 501 29.15 -33.51 -9.23
N LEU A 502 30.28 -32.87 -8.91
CA LEU A 502 31.61 -33.50 -8.90
C LEU A 502 31.78 -34.56 -7.80
N SER A 503 31.06 -34.48 -6.68
CA SER A 503 31.01 -35.59 -5.71
C SER A 503 30.17 -36.74 -6.26
N LYS A 504 28.94 -36.43 -6.68
CA LYS A 504 27.98 -37.37 -7.29
C LYS A 504 28.56 -38.15 -8.48
N SER A 505 29.36 -37.51 -9.34
CA SER A 505 29.97 -38.20 -10.50
C SER A 505 30.92 -39.33 -10.11
N LYS A 506 31.47 -39.33 -8.88
CA LYS A 506 32.39 -40.38 -8.37
C LYS A 506 31.66 -41.63 -7.89
N VAL A 507 30.33 -41.62 -7.86
CA VAL A 507 29.50 -42.78 -7.48
C VAL A 507 29.46 -43.81 -8.61
N TYR A 508 29.64 -43.39 -9.87
CA TYR A 508 29.71 -44.31 -11.00
C TYR A 508 31.06 -45.05 -11.04
N GLU A 509 31.02 -46.37 -11.28
CA GLU A 509 32.22 -47.20 -11.44
C GLU A 509 32.99 -46.91 -12.74
N ASP A 510 32.30 -46.56 -13.83
CA ASP A 510 32.91 -46.22 -15.12
C ASP A 510 33.20 -44.70 -15.20
N PRO A 511 34.48 -44.27 -15.26
CA PRO A 511 34.83 -42.85 -15.39
C PRO A 511 34.26 -42.17 -16.64
N ALA A 512 33.92 -42.92 -17.69
CA ALA A 512 33.30 -42.36 -18.88
C ALA A 512 31.80 -42.09 -18.68
N LEU A 513 31.11 -42.85 -17.82
CA LEU A 513 29.75 -42.53 -17.38
C LEU A 513 29.76 -41.32 -16.45
N SER A 514 30.74 -41.21 -15.54
CA SER A 514 30.98 -39.99 -14.75
C SER A 514 31.15 -38.76 -15.63
N ALA A 515 31.90 -38.88 -16.72
CA ALA A 515 32.12 -37.79 -17.67
C ALA A 515 30.86 -37.41 -18.45
N ILE A 516 30.07 -38.39 -18.93
CA ILE A 516 28.77 -38.13 -19.58
C ILE A 516 27.79 -37.45 -18.63
N PHE A 517 27.73 -37.89 -17.36
CA PHE A 517 26.92 -37.24 -16.33
C PHE A 517 27.30 -35.77 -16.11
N LEU A 518 28.59 -35.47 -15.93
CA LEU A 518 29.06 -34.10 -15.77
C LEU A 518 28.83 -33.26 -17.03
N HIS A 519 29.09 -33.82 -18.22
CA HIS A 519 28.78 -33.20 -19.51
C HIS A 519 27.30 -32.77 -19.59
N ASN A 520 26.37 -33.69 -19.31
CA ASN A 520 24.94 -33.47 -19.43
C ASN A 520 24.47 -32.35 -18.48
N ASN A 521 24.91 -32.39 -17.22
CA ASN A 521 24.53 -31.39 -16.22
C ASN A 521 25.16 -30.02 -16.52
N TYR A 522 26.44 -29.96 -16.93
CA TYR A 522 27.09 -28.69 -17.28
C TYR A 522 26.50 -28.06 -18.56
N ASN A 523 26.19 -28.86 -19.58
CA ASN A 523 25.51 -28.37 -20.78
C ASN A 523 24.08 -27.88 -20.45
N TYR A 524 23.35 -28.56 -19.57
CA TYR A 524 22.04 -28.11 -19.11
C TYR A 524 22.12 -26.77 -18.36
N ILE A 525 23.07 -26.63 -17.42
CA ILE A 525 23.32 -25.37 -16.70
C ILE A 525 23.65 -24.25 -17.70
N LEU A 526 24.62 -24.47 -18.59
CA LEU A 526 25.05 -23.47 -19.56
C LEU A 526 23.91 -23.04 -20.49
N LYS A 527 23.20 -23.97 -21.13
CA LYS A 527 22.07 -23.64 -22.02
C LYS A 527 20.90 -22.99 -21.26
N SER A 528 20.74 -23.25 -19.97
CA SER A 528 19.70 -22.58 -19.16
C SER A 528 20.08 -21.16 -18.73
N LEU A 529 21.37 -20.92 -18.50
CA LEU A 529 21.93 -19.58 -18.31
C LEU A 529 21.85 -18.76 -19.61
N GLU A 530 22.20 -19.34 -20.75
CA GLU A 530 22.13 -18.68 -22.08
C GLU A 530 20.68 -18.33 -22.50
N LYS A 531 19.69 -19.12 -22.09
CA LYS A 531 18.27 -18.89 -22.37
C LYS A 531 17.59 -17.82 -21.52
N SER A 532 18.26 -17.30 -20.49
CA SER A 532 17.66 -16.39 -19.50
C SER A 532 18.60 -15.24 -19.16
N GLU A 533 18.12 -14.25 -18.40
CA GLU A 533 18.98 -13.14 -17.96
C GLU A 533 20.01 -13.54 -16.89
N LEU A 534 19.98 -14.79 -16.41
CA LEU A 534 20.95 -15.33 -15.44
C LEU A 534 22.39 -15.16 -15.92
N ILE A 535 22.67 -15.33 -17.23
CA ILE A 535 24.04 -15.15 -17.73
C ILE A 535 24.52 -13.69 -17.59
N GLN A 536 23.62 -12.72 -17.74
CA GLN A 536 23.93 -11.30 -17.58
C GLN A 536 24.15 -10.93 -16.11
N LEU A 537 23.37 -11.53 -15.19
CA LEU A 537 23.60 -11.40 -13.76
C LEU A 537 24.93 -12.01 -13.34
N VAL A 538 25.18 -13.29 -13.67
CA VAL A 538 26.44 -13.98 -13.36
C VAL A 538 27.67 -13.22 -13.89
N ALA A 539 27.57 -12.60 -15.07
CA ALA A 539 28.65 -11.80 -15.63
C ALA A 539 29.00 -10.51 -14.83
N VAL A 540 28.14 -10.06 -13.91
CA VAL A 540 28.42 -8.91 -13.03
C VAL A 540 29.62 -9.20 -12.12
N THR A 541 29.71 -10.42 -11.57
CA THR A 541 30.86 -10.84 -10.74
C THR A 541 31.81 -11.80 -11.46
N GLN A 542 31.31 -12.71 -12.31
CA GLN A 542 32.09 -13.77 -12.95
C GLN A 542 32.03 -13.68 -14.49
N LYS A 543 32.76 -12.70 -15.06
CA LYS A 543 32.81 -12.40 -16.51
C LYS A 543 33.22 -13.57 -17.42
N THR A 544 33.90 -14.59 -16.89
CA THR A 544 34.37 -15.76 -17.64
C THR A 544 33.55 -17.03 -17.42
N ALA A 545 32.42 -16.96 -16.70
CA ALA A 545 31.60 -18.13 -16.35
C ALA A 545 31.21 -18.97 -17.57
N GLU A 546 30.68 -18.34 -18.62
CA GLU A 546 30.28 -19.02 -19.87
C GLU A 546 31.43 -19.84 -20.47
N ARG A 547 32.61 -19.21 -20.60
CA ARG A 547 33.82 -19.85 -21.13
C ARG A 547 34.26 -21.02 -20.26
N SER A 548 34.26 -20.83 -18.93
CA SER A 548 34.62 -21.90 -17.98
C SER A 548 33.71 -23.11 -18.10
N TYR A 549 32.40 -22.91 -18.28
CA TYR A 549 31.47 -24.01 -18.52
C TYR A 549 31.75 -24.70 -19.86
N ARG A 550 32.00 -23.96 -20.95
CA ARG A 550 32.38 -24.55 -22.26
C ARG A 550 33.67 -25.38 -22.15
N GLU A 551 34.71 -24.85 -21.52
CA GLU A 551 35.98 -25.56 -21.27
C GLU A 551 35.78 -26.84 -20.44
N HIS A 552 34.93 -26.81 -19.41
CA HIS A 552 34.61 -28.00 -18.63
C HIS A 552 33.80 -29.05 -19.41
N ILE A 553 32.85 -28.63 -20.25
CA ILE A 553 32.08 -29.52 -21.15
C ILE A 553 33.04 -30.23 -22.12
N GLU A 554 33.96 -29.50 -22.76
CA GLU A 554 34.99 -30.06 -23.63
C GLU A 554 35.92 -31.05 -22.90
N GLN A 555 36.34 -30.72 -21.67
CA GLN A 555 37.14 -31.62 -20.82
C GLN A 555 36.39 -32.94 -20.51
N GLN A 556 35.07 -32.90 -20.31
CA GLN A 556 34.28 -34.11 -20.11
C GLN A 556 34.15 -34.92 -21.40
N ILE A 557 33.95 -34.29 -22.56
CA ILE A 557 33.94 -34.97 -23.86
C ILE A 557 35.28 -35.69 -24.12
N LEU A 558 36.41 -35.01 -23.87
CA LEU A 558 37.74 -35.63 -23.97
C LEU A 558 37.95 -36.78 -22.98
N THR A 559 37.35 -36.71 -21.79
CA THR A 559 37.42 -37.78 -20.79
C THR A 559 36.57 -38.99 -21.20
N TYR A 560 35.37 -38.76 -21.73
CA TYR A 560 34.54 -39.79 -22.36
C TYR A 560 35.27 -40.48 -23.51
N GLN A 561 35.86 -39.72 -24.45
CA GLN A 561 36.58 -40.27 -25.60
C GLN A 561 37.72 -41.23 -25.22
N ARG A 562 38.33 -41.08 -24.03
CA ARG A 562 39.36 -42.02 -23.54
C ARG A 562 38.82 -43.44 -23.30
N SER A 563 37.51 -43.65 -23.12
CA SER A 563 36.94 -45.01 -23.02
C SER A 563 37.23 -45.84 -24.28
N TRP A 564 37.25 -45.18 -25.43
CA TRP A 564 37.46 -45.81 -26.74
C TRP A 564 38.91 -46.24 -26.98
N LEU A 565 39.88 -45.77 -26.19
CA LEU A 565 41.26 -46.25 -26.27
C LEU A 565 41.36 -47.76 -26.02
N LYS A 566 40.50 -48.31 -25.14
CA LYS A 566 40.37 -49.77 -24.92
C LYS A 566 40.04 -50.54 -26.21
N VAL A 567 39.40 -49.91 -27.19
CA VAL A 567 39.03 -50.49 -28.48
C VAL A 567 40.05 -50.13 -29.56
N THR A 568 40.42 -48.85 -29.67
CA THR A 568 41.34 -48.37 -30.73
C THR A 568 42.77 -48.87 -30.53
N ASP A 569 43.27 -49.06 -29.31
CA ASP A 569 44.66 -49.51 -29.08
C ASP A 569 44.94 -50.93 -29.60
N TYR A 570 43.91 -51.75 -29.85
CA TYR A 570 44.08 -53.01 -30.57
C TYR A 570 44.56 -52.80 -32.02
N ILE A 571 44.18 -51.69 -32.65
CA ILE A 571 44.36 -51.39 -34.08
C ILE A 571 45.22 -50.15 -34.37
N SER A 572 45.55 -49.33 -33.35
CA SER A 572 46.45 -48.17 -33.42
C SER A 572 47.85 -48.54 -33.95
N GLU A 573 48.42 -47.69 -34.82
CA GLU A 573 49.69 -47.97 -35.52
C GLU A 573 50.88 -48.34 -34.63
N ARG A 574 50.97 -47.74 -33.44
CA ARG A 574 52.02 -48.01 -32.44
C ARG A 574 52.10 -49.48 -32.01
N ASN A 575 51.00 -50.21 -32.17
CA ASN A 575 50.83 -51.58 -31.71
C ASN A 575 50.79 -52.60 -32.87
N LEU A 576 51.05 -52.16 -34.10
CA LEU A 576 51.00 -52.97 -35.32
C LEU A 576 52.40 -53.46 -35.74
N PRO A 577 52.55 -54.72 -36.19
CA PRO A 577 53.82 -55.14 -36.78
C PRO A 577 54.08 -54.39 -38.10
N VAL A 578 55.34 -54.00 -38.30
CA VAL A 578 55.83 -53.44 -39.57
C VAL A 578 56.06 -54.59 -40.54
N PHE A 579 55.39 -54.57 -41.69
CA PHE A 579 55.48 -55.61 -42.71
C PHE A 579 56.19 -55.09 -43.96
N GLN A 580 57.08 -55.91 -44.51
CA GLN A 580 57.67 -55.67 -45.83
C GLN A 580 56.76 -56.30 -46.90
N PRO A 581 56.31 -55.55 -47.92
CA PRO A 581 55.49 -56.10 -49.00
C PRO A 581 56.19 -57.27 -49.72
N GLY A 582 55.44 -58.36 -49.95
CA GLY A 582 55.92 -59.52 -50.72
C GLY A 582 56.50 -60.70 -49.91
N VAL A 583 56.76 -60.54 -48.61
CA VAL A 583 57.23 -61.65 -47.75
C VAL A 583 56.04 -62.44 -47.19
N LYS A 584 56.10 -63.78 -47.22
CA LYS A 584 55.09 -64.64 -46.58
C LYS A 584 55.10 -64.43 -45.06
N LEU A 585 53.94 -64.12 -44.47
CA LEU A 585 53.75 -63.99 -43.03
C LEU A 585 54.26 -65.22 -42.26
N LYS A 586 54.82 -65.00 -41.08
CA LYS A 586 55.11 -66.03 -40.07
C LYS A 586 53.84 -66.35 -39.26
N ASP A 587 53.76 -67.54 -38.66
CA ASP A 587 52.59 -67.92 -37.86
C ASP A 587 52.34 -66.99 -36.66
N ARG A 588 53.41 -66.49 -36.04
CA ARG A 588 53.32 -65.48 -34.97
C ARG A 588 52.66 -64.18 -35.45
N GLU A 589 52.98 -63.73 -36.66
CA GLU A 589 52.42 -62.51 -37.25
C GLU A 589 50.94 -62.71 -37.63
N ARG A 590 50.60 -63.87 -38.21
CA ARG A 590 49.21 -64.28 -38.45
C ARG A 590 48.38 -64.29 -37.17
N GLN A 591 48.96 -64.79 -36.08
CA GLN A 591 48.31 -64.86 -34.79
C GLN A 591 48.08 -63.48 -34.17
N VAL A 592 49.07 -62.57 -34.23
CA VAL A 592 48.90 -61.18 -33.78
C VAL A 592 47.77 -60.47 -34.55
N ILE A 593 47.70 -60.62 -35.88
CA ILE A 593 46.62 -60.00 -36.68
C ILE A 593 45.24 -60.53 -36.22
N LYS A 594 45.10 -61.85 -36.02
CA LYS A 594 43.86 -62.46 -35.49
C LYS A 594 43.48 -61.92 -34.11
N GLU A 595 44.46 -61.76 -33.22
CA GLU A 595 44.25 -61.22 -31.87
C GLU A 595 43.84 -59.75 -31.89
N ARG A 596 44.39 -58.93 -32.80
CA ARG A 596 43.98 -57.53 -32.96
C ARG A 596 42.56 -57.40 -33.49
N PHE A 597 42.20 -58.13 -34.55
CA PHE A 597 40.82 -58.17 -35.05
C PHE A 597 39.85 -58.66 -33.97
N LYS A 598 40.19 -59.73 -33.24
CA LYS A 598 39.33 -60.24 -32.16
C LYS A 598 39.17 -59.21 -31.04
N GLY A 599 40.26 -58.64 -30.52
CA GLY A 599 40.22 -57.65 -29.44
C GLY A 599 39.43 -56.38 -29.80
N PHE A 600 39.57 -55.90 -31.04
CA PHE A 600 38.75 -54.81 -31.55
C PHE A 600 37.26 -55.17 -31.59
N ASN A 601 36.90 -56.31 -32.19
CA ASN A 601 35.49 -56.72 -32.30
C ASN A 601 34.85 -56.91 -30.92
N ASP A 602 35.49 -57.69 -30.05
CA ASP A 602 34.97 -58.02 -28.73
C ASP A 602 34.85 -56.74 -27.86
N GLY A 603 35.85 -55.84 -27.92
CA GLY A 603 35.82 -54.56 -27.21
C GLY A 603 34.81 -53.55 -27.78
N LEU A 604 34.60 -53.51 -29.10
CA LEU A 604 33.57 -52.69 -29.74
C LEU A 604 32.16 -53.18 -29.35
N GLU A 605 31.93 -54.50 -29.38
CA GLU A 605 30.69 -55.14 -28.98
C GLU A 605 30.36 -54.88 -27.50
N GLU A 606 31.35 -55.00 -26.61
CA GLU A 606 31.22 -54.71 -25.18
C GLU A 606 30.94 -53.23 -24.91
N LEU A 607 31.74 -52.32 -25.47
CA LEU A 607 31.57 -50.88 -25.28
C LEU A 607 30.21 -50.41 -25.81
N CYS A 608 29.82 -50.84 -27.01
CA CYS A 608 28.51 -50.49 -27.58
C CYS A 608 27.35 -51.10 -26.79
N LYS A 609 27.53 -52.25 -26.13
CA LYS A 609 26.51 -52.84 -25.25
C LYS A 609 26.33 -52.01 -23.97
N ILE A 610 27.42 -51.52 -23.38
CA ILE A 610 27.39 -50.69 -22.15
C ILE A 610 26.83 -49.30 -22.46
N GLN A 611 27.40 -48.60 -23.45
CA GLN A 611 27.08 -47.19 -23.72
C GLN A 611 25.71 -46.97 -24.37
N LYS A 612 25.04 -48.01 -24.86
CA LYS A 612 23.63 -47.95 -25.28
C LYS A 612 22.67 -47.62 -24.15
N ALA A 613 23.02 -47.94 -22.90
CA ALA A 613 22.19 -47.65 -21.74
C ALA A 613 22.43 -46.23 -21.18
N TRP A 614 23.32 -45.44 -21.78
CA TRP A 614 23.65 -44.08 -21.33
C TRP A 614 22.83 -43.07 -22.13
N ALA A 615 22.54 -41.90 -21.54
CA ALA A 615 21.74 -40.86 -22.16
C ALA A 615 22.57 -39.59 -22.44
N ILE A 616 22.28 -38.92 -23.55
CA ILE A 616 22.65 -37.52 -23.80
C ILE A 616 21.37 -36.81 -24.25
N PRO A 617 20.67 -36.07 -23.36
CA PRO A 617 19.37 -35.47 -23.68
C PRO A 617 19.44 -34.38 -24.74
N ASP A 618 20.56 -33.64 -24.78
CA ASP A 618 20.78 -32.59 -25.75
C ASP A 618 21.15 -33.18 -27.12
N MET A 619 20.23 -33.09 -28.07
CA MET A 619 20.40 -33.68 -29.41
C MET A 619 21.65 -33.14 -30.13
N GLU A 620 21.92 -31.84 -30.01
CA GLU A 620 23.04 -31.18 -30.68
C GLU A 620 24.39 -31.68 -30.13
N GLN A 621 24.53 -31.79 -28.81
CA GLN A 621 25.73 -32.37 -28.20
C GLN A 621 25.86 -33.86 -28.50
N ARG A 622 24.77 -34.62 -28.43
CA ARG A 622 24.75 -36.05 -28.74
C ARG A 622 25.25 -36.32 -30.14
N ASP A 623 24.73 -35.61 -31.13
CA ASP A 623 25.09 -35.81 -32.53
C ASP A 623 26.52 -35.33 -32.83
N LYS A 624 27.00 -34.26 -32.17
CA LYS A 624 28.41 -33.84 -32.21
C LYS A 624 29.35 -34.91 -31.63
N ILE A 625 29.03 -35.48 -30.46
CA ILE A 625 29.84 -36.52 -29.81
C ILE A 625 29.86 -37.79 -30.65
N ARG A 626 28.69 -38.23 -31.15
CA ARG A 626 28.58 -39.35 -32.10
C ARG A 626 29.43 -39.14 -33.34
N GLN A 627 29.33 -37.98 -34.00
CA GLN A 627 30.08 -37.70 -35.23
C GLN A 627 31.59 -37.66 -34.99
N ALA A 628 32.03 -37.01 -33.91
CA ALA A 628 33.45 -36.97 -33.54
C ALA A 628 33.99 -38.39 -33.30
N GLN A 629 33.27 -39.20 -32.52
CA GLN A 629 33.68 -40.57 -32.21
C GLN A 629 33.64 -41.49 -33.43
N ARG A 630 32.60 -41.34 -34.28
CA ARG A 630 32.47 -42.02 -35.56
C ARG A 630 33.68 -41.75 -36.45
N ASN A 631 34.05 -40.49 -36.65
CA ASN A 631 35.19 -40.10 -37.47
C ASN A 631 36.50 -40.76 -36.98
N ILE A 632 36.80 -40.62 -35.69
CA ILE A 632 38.03 -41.16 -35.07
C ILE A 632 38.11 -42.69 -35.25
N VAL A 633 37.04 -43.42 -34.93
CA VAL A 633 37.06 -44.89 -34.99
C VAL A 633 37.03 -45.39 -36.43
N GLN A 634 36.27 -44.76 -37.33
CA GLN A 634 36.24 -45.14 -38.75
C GLN A 634 37.60 -44.91 -39.42
N GLU A 635 38.30 -43.82 -39.15
CA GLU A 635 39.62 -43.55 -39.73
C GLU A 635 40.66 -44.61 -39.29
N ILE A 636 40.77 -44.87 -37.99
CA ILE A 636 41.73 -45.86 -37.45
C ILE A 636 41.36 -47.28 -37.93
N TYR A 637 40.07 -47.64 -37.95
CA TYR A 637 39.63 -48.95 -38.42
C TYR A 637 39.81 -49.12 -39.93
N ALA A 638 39.54 -48.10 -40.74
CA ALA A 638 39.78 -48.14 -42.18
C ALA A 638 41.27 -48.29 -42.52
N ALA A 639 42.15 -47.56 -41.83
CA ALA A 639 43.60 -47.71 -41.99
C ALA A 639 44.07 -49.13 -41.64
N PHE A 640 43.60 -49.69 -40.53
CA PHE A 640 43.89 -51.06 -40.11
C PHE A 640 43.34 -52.11 -41.10
N LEU A 641 42.09 -51.96 -41.54
CA LEU A 641 41.43 -52.88 -42.47
C LEU A 641 42.07 -52.85 -43.86
N ASN A 642 42.44 -51.68 -44.38
CA ASN A 642 43.17 -51.55 -45.64
C ASN A 642 44.55 -52.22 -45.58
N ARG A 643 45.23 -52.12 -44.44
CA ARG A 643 46.57 -52.69 -44.22
C ARG A 643 46.58 -54.21 -44.03
N TYR A 644 45.51 -54.81 -43.49
CA TYR A 644 45.48 -56.25 -43.14
C TYR A 644 44.38 -57.09 -43.77
N GLY A 645 43.29 -56.49 -44.25
CA GLY A 645 42.13 -57.22 -44.78
C GLY A 645 42.45 -58.08 -46.00
N ASN A 646 43.35 -57.60 -46.86
CA ASN A 646 43.79 -58.31 -48.07
C ASN A 646 44.99 -59.26 -47.83
N VAL A 647 45.50 -59.36 -46.60
CA VAL A 647 46.69 -60.18 -46.29
C VAL A 647 46.23 -61.59 -45.88
N PRO A 648 46.81 -62.68 -46.42
CA PRO A 648 46.37 -64.05 -46.12
C PRO A 648 46.82 -64.52 -44.73
N PHE A 649 46.17 -64.01 -43.67
CA PHE A 649 46.48 -64.34 -42.27
C PHE A 649 45.68 -65.51 -41.70
N THR A 650 44.59 -65.92 -42.35
CA THR A 650 43.67 -66.97 -41.89
C THR A 650 43.01 -67.70 -43.05
N LYS A 651 42.51 -68.93 -42.83
CA LYS A 651 41.66 -69.66 -43.79
C LYS A 651 40.19 -69.25 -43.71
N ASN A 652 39.78 -68.59 -42.61
CA ASN A 652 38.40 -68.17 -42.35
C ASN A 652 38.39 -66.65 -42.05
N PRO A 653 38.38 -65.76 -43.06
CA PRO A 653 38.46 -64.30 -42.85
C PRO A 653 37.26 -63.74 -42.08
N GLU A 654 36.05 -64.20 -42.41
CA GLU A 654 34.77 -63.76 -41.82
C GLU A 654 34.69 -63.92 -40.29
N LYS A 655 35.46 -64.86 -39.72
CA LYS A 655 35.54 -65.04 -38.25
C LYS A 655 36.24 -63.88 -37.53
N TYR A 656 37.08 -63.12 -38.25
CA TYR A 656 37.91 -62.05 -37.70
C TYR A 656 37.54 -60.67 -38.26
N ILE A 657 37.21 -60.59 -39.55
CA ILE A 657 36.69 -59.38 -40.19
C ILE A 657 35.15 -59.44 -40.11
N LYS A 658 34.59 -59.16 -38.93
CA LYS A 658 33.14 -59.20 -38.68
C LYS A 658 32.39 -58.00 -39.31
N TYR A 659 33.05 -56.84 -39.36
CA TYR A 659 32.41 -55.55 -39.63
C TYR A 659 33.04 -54.82 -40.83
N ARG A 660 32.23 -54.06 -41.56
CA ARG A 660 32.70 -53.05 -42.51
C ARG A 660 32.86 -51.69 -41.82
N VAL A 661 33.62 -50.78 -42.43
CA VAL A 661 33.86 -49.44 -41.87
C VAL A 661 32.55 -48.68 -41.65
N GLU A 662 31.60 -48.79 -42.58
CA GLU A 662 30.27 -48.18 -42.49
C GLU A 662 29.48 -48.74 -41.29
N GLN A 663 29.50 -50.07 -41.10
CA GLN A 663 28.80 -50.74 -40.01
C GLN A 663 29.34 -50.34 -38.62
N VAL A 664 30.65 -50.12 -38.50
CA VAL A 664 31.24 -49.58 -37.26
C VAL A 664 30.71 -48.17 -36.98
N GLY A 665 30.51 -47.35 -38.01
CA GLY A 665 29.88 -46.03 -37.88
C GLY A 665 28.42 -46.12 -37.45
N GLU A 666 27.62 -46.98 -38.09
CA GLU A 666 26.22 -47.22 -37.73
C GLU A 666 26.04 -47.76 -36.30
N MET A 667 27.05 -48.47 -35.75
CA MET A 667 27.04 -48.92 -34.36
C MET A 667 27.24 -47.77 -33.37
N ILE A 668 28.07 -46.78 -33.72
CA ILE A 668 28.34 -45.57 -32.93
C ILE A 668 27.13 -44.62 -32.95
N GLU A 669 26.46 -44.49 -34.09
CA GLU A 669 25.27 -43.64 -34.23
C GLU A 669 24.10 -44.09 -33.35
N LYS A 670 24.03 -45.39 -33.03
CA LYS A 670 23.00 -46.01 -32.15
C LYS A 670 23.32 -45.93 -30.65
N LEU A 671 24.37 -45.22 -30.25
CA LEU A 671 24.70 -44.96 -28.84
C LEU A 671 23.97 -43.70 -28.36
N PHE A 672 23.48 -43.68 -27.13
CA PHE A 672 22.72 -42.55 -26.56
C PHE A 672 21.31 -42.28 -27.13
N ASP A 673 20.72 -43.22 -27.87
CA ASP A 673 19.32 -43.10 -28.29
C ASP A 673 18.38 -43.41 -27.12
N THR A 674 17.54 -42.44 -26.74
CA THR A 674 16.52 -42.55 -25.70
C THR A 674 15.27 -43.32 -26.16
N SER A 675 15.46 -44.36 -26.98
CA SER A 675 14.40 -45.13 -27.65
C SER A 675 14.59 -46.64 -27.53
N ALA A 676 15.27 -47.09 -26.46
CA ALA A 676 15.56 -48.48 -26.13
C ALA A 676 14.95 -48.86 -24.77
#